data_AF-A0A1N7C2K6-F1
#
_entry.id   AF-A0A1N7C2K6-F1
#
_cell.length_a   1.000
_cell.length_b   1.000
_cell.length_c   1.000
_cell.angle_alpha   90.00
_cell.angle_beta   90.00
_cell.angle_gamma   90.00
#
_symmetry.space_group_name_H-M   'P 1'
#
loop_
_entity.id
_entity.type
_entity.pdbx_description
1 polymer ?
#
loop_
_entity_poly.entity_id
_entity_poly.type
_entity_poly.pdbx_seq_one_letter_code
_entity_poly.pdbx_strand_id
1 'polypeptide(L)'
;MRLRDREARLMTDRLFSDRRDAGRVLAGLLGHYRGLPGVVVLGLARGGVPVAYEVAIGLGHPLDVFPVRKLGTPGREELAMGAIAGGGVIVLDEDVVRGLGLRSDTVRQVAERESRELARRERAYRGDTPAADLRGKTVIVVDDGLATGATMRAAVRAVRQREPAKIVVAVPAAPESTCQELSTLVGEVVCATTPTPFFSVGESYWNFAQTADEEVRRLLRAAASARAGAPPVRTDLAILRSELVPVRDGVPSDEVLFDTVGDARFVLIGEASHGTHEFYAARARMTRRLIEEKGFVAVAVEADWPDAYRVNRYVRGRGDDATAEEALAGFRRFPAWMWRNADVLEFAGWLREHNERLDERARAGFYGLDLYSLHRSADEVVAYLEKVDPGAAARARDRYSCFDHSDGDDGQAYGFAAAFGAGESCERRVIDQLVDLQRNALRYQRAQGLLGEDEFFHAERNAAVVAAAERYYRTMFGGRVSSWNLRDRHMADTLFALSEHLGWQRGEPARIVVWAHNSHLGDSRATEMGARGELNLGRLVREHNRGDCRLIGFTTFAGTVTAADDWGRPAERKIVRPALPGSVEELFHEAGHKEFLVVLTRSAGAADLLRGARLERAIGVVYRPGTERQSHYFQTRLSDQFDAVIHIDETGALEPLECTARWERGEVPETYPVAV
;
A
#
# COMPACT_ATOMS: atom_id res chain seq x y z
N MET A 1 -20.78 -21.27 -11.43
CA MET A 1 -19.51 -20.52 -11.62
C MET A 1 -19.66 -19.00 -11.67
N ARG A 2 -20.84 -18.39 -11.96
CA ARG A 2 -20.98 -16.91 -12.12
C ARG A 2 -21.35 -16.09 -10.87
N LEU A 3 -21.78 -16.72 -9.77
CA LEU A 3 -22.20 -16.01 -8.54
C LEU A 3 -21.03 -15.77 -7.57
N ARG A 4 -20.10 -16.73 -7.45
CA ARG A 4 -18.92 -16.61 -6.56
C ARG A 4 -17.88 -15.60 -7.05
N ASP A 5 -17.69 -15.47 -8.37
CA ASP A 5 -16.84 -14.41 -8.94
C ASP A 5 -17.44 -13.02 -8.77
N ARG A 6 -18.78 -12.93 -8.64
CA ARG A 6 -19.48 -11.68 -8.38
C ARG A 6 -19.34 -11.28 -6.91
N GLU A 7 -19.50 -12.23 -5.97
CA GLU A 7 -19.25 -12.00 -4.54
C GLU A 7 -17.78 -11.69 -4.24
N ALA A 8 -16.83 -12.35 -4.92
CA ALA A 8 -15.41 -12.08 -4.76
C ALA A 8 -15.02 -10.67 -5.26
N ARG A 9 -15.62 -10.20 -6.38
CA ARG A 9 -15.47 -8.83 -6.89
C ARG A 9 -16.18 -7.77 -6.03
N LEU A 10 -17.33 -8.11 -5.44
CA LEU A 10 -18.09 -7.21 -4.53
C LEU A 10 -17.45 -7.04 -3.15
N MET A 11 -16.47 -7.88 -2.79
CA MET A 11 -15.67 -7.73 -1.57
C MET A 11 -14.41 -6.86 -1.76
N THR A 12 -14.08 -6.48 -3.00
CA THR A 12 -12.80 -5.84 -3.41
C THR A 12 -12.83 -4.31 -3.53
N ASP A 13 -13.91 -3.64 -3.10
CA ASP A 13 -14.07 -2.18 -3.22
C ASP A 13 -14.37 -1.45 -1.89
N ARG A 14 -14.33 -2.16 -0.76
CA ARG A 14 -14.68 -1.63 0.57
C ARG A 14 -13.48 -0.92 1.21
N LEU A 15 -13.31 0.36 0.92
CA LEU A 15 -12.21 1.20 1.42
C LEU A 15 -12.35 1.59 2.90
N PHE A 16 -13.58 1.80 3.39
CA PHE A 16 -13.83 2.34 4.74
C PHE A 16 -14.39 1.27 5.68
N SER A 17 -13.93 1.21 6.93
CA SER A 17 -14.50 0.26 7.89
C SER A 17 -15.96 0.59 8.21
N ASP A 18 -16.26 1.87 8.42
CA ASP A 18 -17.58 2.43 8.70
C ASP A 18 -17.61 3.94 8.34
N ARG A 19 -18.74 4.60 8.61
CA ARG A 19 -18.91 6.04 8.34
C ARG A 19 -17.97 6.94 9.15
N ARG A 20 -17.54 6.51 10.34
CA ARG A 20 -16.62 7.32 11.16
C ARG A 20 -15.21 7.28 10.56
N ASP A 21 -14.79 6.11 10.12
CA ASP A 21 -13.52 5.93 9.43
C ASP A 21 -13.44 6.79 8.16
N ALA A 22 -14.48 6.73 7.34
CA ALA A 22 -14.62 7.61 6.18
C ALA A 22 -14.59 9.11 6.54
N GLY A 23 -15.22 9.50 7.66
CA GLY A 23 -15.20 10.88 8.14
C GLY A 23 -13.81 11.35 8.58
N ARG A 24 -13.01 10.48 9.22
CA ARG A 24 -11.62 10.80 9.59
C ARG A 24 -10.73 11.00 8.37
N VAL A 25 -10.85 10.14 7.36
CA VAL A 25 -10.14 10.29 6.08
C VAL A 25 -10.50 11.63 5.44
N LEU A 26 -11.80 11.94 5.37
CA LEU A 26 -12.29 13.18 4.78
C LEU A 26 -11.83 14.42 5.56
N ALA A 27 -11.73 14.33 6.89
CA ALA A 27 -11.18 15.38 7.73
C ALA A 27 -9.70 15.67 7.40
N GLY A 28 -8.91 14.63 7.12
CA GLY A 28 -7.52 14.77 6.68
C GLY A 28 -7.40 15.51 5.34
N LEU A 29 -8.21 15.12 4.35
CA LEU A 29 -8.25 15.79 3.03
C LEU A 29 -8.68 17.27 3.12
N LEU A 30 -9.54 17.59 4.08
CA LEU A 30 -10.00 18.95 4.38
C LEU A 30 -9.08 19.70 5.36
N GLY A 31 -7.89 19.17 5.69
CA GLY A 31 -7.03 19.69 6.75
C GLY A 31 -6.69 21.18 6.60
N HIS A 32 -6.64 21.71 5.37
CA HIS A 32 -6.42 23.12 5.09
C HIS A 32 -7.54 24.07 5.58
N TYR A 33 -8.70 23.54 6.00
CA TYR A 33 -9.74 24.30 6.67
C TYR A 33 -9.58 24.36 8.19
N ARG A 34 -8.68 23.59 8.79
CA ARG A 34 -8.57 23.44 10.25
C ARG A 34 -8.35 24.79 10.95
N GLY A 35 -9.16 25.07 11.97
CA GLY A 35 -9.04 26.29 12.79
C GLY A 35 -9.38 27.61 12.09
N LEU A 36 -9.75 27.61 10.80
CA LEU A 36 -10.12 28.84 10.09
C LEU A 36 -11.42 29.45 10.66
N PRO A 37 -11.47 30.78 10.87
CA PRO A 37 -12.69 31.42 11.32
C PRO A 37 -13.79 31.32 10.25
N GLY A 38 -15.05 31.24 10.70
CA GLY A 38 -16.20 31.31 9.79
C GLY A 38 -16.48 30.05 8.97
N VAL A 39 -16.03 28.87 9.41
CA VAL A 39 -16.37 27.58 8.79
C VAL A 39 -17.51 26.88 9.56
N VAL A 40 -18.43 26.23 8.84
CA VAL A 40 -19.51 25.41 9.39
C VAL A 40 -19.58 24.08 8.63
N VAL A 41 -19.68 22.97 9.36
CA VAL A 41 -19.84 21.63 8.78
C VAL A 41 -21.30 21.20 8.89
N LEU A 42 -21.92 20.88 7.75
CA LEU A 42 -23.30 20.41 7.64
C LEU A 42 -23.35 18.95 7.23
N GLY A 43 -23.86 18.09 8.09
CA GLY A 43 -24.11 16.68 7.76
C GLY A 43 -25.49 16.46 7.16
N LEU A 44 -25.57 15.89 5.96
CA LEU A 44 -26.86 15.51 5.35
C LEU A 44 -27.49 14.36 6.14
N ALA A 45 -28.73 14.58 6.60
CA ALA A 45 -29.42 13.56 7.39
C ALA A 45 -29.85 12.38 6.49
N ARG A 46 -29.63 11.11 6.88
CA ARG A 46 -29.08 10.64 8.17
C ARG A 46 -27.62 10.21 8.07
N GLY A 47 -27.26 9.52 6.98
CA GLY A 47 -25.97 8.87 6.81
C GLY A 47 -24.78 9.82 6.79
N GLY A 48 -24.96 11.05 6.31
CA GLY A 48 -23.91 12.06 6.30
C GLY A 48 -23.49 12.56 7.69
N VAL A 49 -24.33 12.46 8.72
CA VAL A 49 -24.05 13.05 10.04
C VAL A 49 -22.87 12.35 10.77
N PRO A 50 -22.77 11.01 10.83
CA PRO A 50 -21.58 10.33 11.35
C PRO A 50 -20.27 10.73 10.67
N VAL A 51 -20.29 10.93 9.36
CA VAL A 51 -19.11 11.38 8.59
C VAL A 51 -18.80 12.83 8.94
N ALA A 52 -19.82 13.71 8.90
CA ALA A 52 -19.72 15.13 9.21
C ALA A 52 -19.23 15.39 10.64
N TYR A 53 -19.59 14.53 11.59
CA TYR A 53 -19.14 14.62 12.97
C TYR A 53 -17.62 14.51 13.06
N GLU A 54 -17.01 13.50 12.44
CA GLU A 54 -15.56 13.31 12.45
C GLU A 54 -14.85 14.45 11.69
N VAL A 55 -15.45 14.95 10.59
CA VAL A 55 -14.96 16.14 9.88
C VAL A 55 -14.98 17.38 10.78
N ALA A 56 -16.09 17.64 11.46
CA ALA A 56 -16.24 18.80 12.33
C ALA A 56 -15.26 18.77 13.51
N ILE A 57 -15.14 17.62 14.18
CA ILE A 57 -14.19 17.43 15.29
C ILE A 57 -12.74 17.53 14.79
N GLY A 58 -12.39 16.87 13.69
CA GLY A 58 -11.04 16.85 13.14
C GLY A 58 -10.55 18.21 12.61
N LEU A 59 -11.47 19.11 12.25
CA LEU A 59 -11.15 20.47 11.79
C LEU A 59 -11.33 21.54 12.88
N GLY A 60 -11.98 21.21 14.00
CA GLY A 60 -12.28 22.15 15.08
C GLY A 60 -13.46 23.09 14.78
N HIS A 61 -14.43 22.66 13.96
CA HIS A 61 -15.54 23.50 13.48
C HIS A 61 -16.90 23.06 14.02
N PRO A 62 -17.90 23.96 14.06
CA PRO A 62 -19.26 23.59 14.46
C PRO A 62 -19.90 22.60 13.48
N LEU A 63 -20.48 21.54 14.04
CA LEU A 63 -21.36 20.61 13.35
C LEU A 63 -22.82 21.04 13.48
N ASP A 64 -23.56 21.03 12.38
CA ASP A 64 -25.02 21.05 12.39
C ASP A 64 -25.57 20.00 11.41
N VAL A 65 -26.81 19.58 11.62
CA VAL A 65 -27.53 18.66 10.74
C VAL A 65 -28.29 19.43 9.68
N PHE A 66 -28.28 18.92 8.44
CA PHE A 66 -29.03 19.50 7.35
C PHE A 66 -30.01 18.47 6.77
N PRO A 67 -31.28 18.47 7.22
CA PRO A 67 -32.31 17.59 6.67
C PRO A 67 -32.63 17.98 5.22
N VAL A 68 -32.59 16.99 4.32
CA VAL A 68 -33.00 17.14 2.92
C VAL A 68 -33.89 15.95 2.54
N ARG A 69 -34.96 16.20 1.80
CA ARG A 69 -35.84 15.16 1.26
C ARG A 69 -36.10 15.40 -0.22
N LYS A 70 -36.19 14.32 -0.99
CA LYS A 70 -36.59 14.37 -2.40
C LYS A 70 -38.11 14.55 -2.50
N LEU A 71 -38.55 15.30 -3.50
CA LEU A 71 -39.94 15.38 -3.91
C LEU A 71 -40.14 14.37 -5.04
N GLY A 72 -40.62 13.17 -4.69
CA GLY A 72 -40.89 12.12 -5.67
C GLY A 72 -42.10 12.44 -6.55
N THR A 73 -42.06 12.03 -7.81
CA THR A 73 -43.22 12.16 -8.72
C THR A 73 -44.33 11.21 -8.30
N PRO A 74 -45.61 11.64 -8.28
CA PRO A 74 -46.72 10.76 -7.92
C PRO A 74 -46.81 9.52 -8.83
N GLY A 75 -46.90 8.33 -8.24
CA GLY A 75 -46.94 7.06 -8.96
C GLY A 75 -45.58 6.56 -9.49
N ARG A 76 -44.50 7.34 -9.29
CA ARG A 76 -43.10 6.95 -9.53
C ARG A 76 -42.23 7.61 -8.47
N GLU A 77 -42.37 7.19 -7.21
CA GLU A 77 -41.73 7.88 -6.08
C GLU A 77 -40.19 7.94 -6.18
N GLU A 78 -39.57 7.01 -6.91
CA GLU A 78 -38.13 6.97 -7.17
C GLU A 78 -37.63 8.04 -8.15
N LEU A 79 -38.51 8.57 -9.01
CA LEU A 79 -38.19 9.67 -9.92
C LEU A 79 -38.46 11.00 -9.20
N ALA A 80 -37.41 11.77 -8.92
CA ALA A 80 -37.52 13.04 -8.21
C ALA A 80 -37.88 14.20 -9.16
N MET A 81 -38.97 14.91 -8.87
CA MET A 81 -39.32 16.20 -9.53
C MET A 81 -38.72 17.42 -8.82
N GLY A 82 -38.02 17.20 -7.71
CA GLY A 82 -37.43 18.26 -6.92
C GLY A 82 -36.94 17.74 -5.58
N ALA A 83 -36.66 18.67 -4.67
CA ALA A 83 -36.26 18.40 -3.31
C ALA A 83 -36.64 19.55 -2.39
N ILE A 84 -36.71 19.25 -1.11
CA ILE A 84 -36.96 20.20 -0.03
C ILE A 84 -35.90 20.06 1.05
N ALA A 85 -35.43 21.19 1.56
CA ALA A 85 -34.39 21.27 2.58
C ALA A 85 -34.82 22.15 3.76
N GLY A 86 -34.10 22.01 4.88
CA GLY A 86 -34.39 22.72 6.13
C GLY A 86 -34.54 24.24 5.93
N GLY A 87 -35.50 24.85 6.62
CA GLY A 87 -35.87 26.27 6.40
C GLY A 87 -36.90 26.51 5.30
N GLY A 88 -37.57 25.46 4.79
CA GLY A 88 -38.69 25.59 3.84
C GLY A 88 -38.29 25.81 2.39
N VAL A 89 -37.02 25.62 2.06
CA VAL A 89 -36.51 25.81 0.70
C VAL A 89 -36.94 24.64 -0.19
N ILE A 90 -37.75 24.92 -1.20
CA ILE A 90 -38.18 23.97 -2.22
C ILE A 90 -37.42 24.27 -3.52
N VAL A 91 -36.82 23.24 -4.08
CA VAL A 91 -36.12 23.28 -5.37
C VAL A 91 -36.82 22.30 -6.31
N LEU A 92 -37.31 22.77 -7.43
CA LEU A 92 -37.95 21.93 -8.45
C LEU A 92 -37.02 21.69 -9.63
N ASP A 93 -37.20 20.55 -10.28
CA ASP A 93 -36.62 20.24 -11.58
C ASP A 93 -37.67 20.60 -12.65
N GLU A 94 -37.48 21.75 -13.30
CA GLU A 94 -38.48 22.27 -14.25
C GLU A 94 -38.67 21.38 -15.47
N ASP A 95 -37.62 20.68 -15.90
CA ASP A 95 -37.68 19.78 -17.06
C ASP A 95 -38.52 18.54 -16.75
N VAL A 96 -38.36 17.96 -15.54
CA VAL A 96 -39.18 16.84 -15.08
C VAL A 96 -40.63 17.28 -14.87
N VAL A 97 -40.85 18.43 -14.24
CA VAL A 97 -42.21 18.96 -13.99
C VAL A 97 -42.94 19.23 -15.30
N ARG A 98 -42.27 19.86 -16.28
CA ARG A 98 -42.83 20.17 -17.60
C ARG A 98 -43.00 18.92 -18.47
N GLY A 99 -41.99 18.05 -18.51
CA GLY A 99 -41.98 16.84 -19.32
C GLY A 99 -43.05 15.81 -18.92
N LEU A 100 -43.43 15.79 -17.64
CA LEU A 100 -44.51 14.93 -17.12
C LEU A 100 -45.87 15.63 -17.03
N GLY A 101 -45.97 16.90 -17.42
CA GLY A 101 -47.23 17.67 -17.36
C GLY A 101 -47.80 17.79 -15.95
N LEU A 102 -46.94 17.85 -14.92
CA LEU A 102 -47.38 17.86 -13.52
C LEU A 102 -48.07 19.18 -13.19
N ARG A 103 -49.32 19.09 -12.69
CA ARG A 103 -50.08 20.27 -12.26
C ARG A 103 -49.44 20.89 -11.01
N SER A 104 -49.46 22.22 -10.93
CA SER A 104 -48.89 22.97 -9.81
C SER A 104 -49.45 22.55 -8.45
N ASP A 105 -50.74 22.19 -8.38
CA ASP A 105 -51.37 21.70 -7.14
C ASP A 105 -50.82 20.34 -6.69
N THR A 106 -50.46 19.47 -7.64
CA THR A 106 -49.87 18.17 -7.36
C THR A 106 -48.46 18.31 -6.80
N VAL A 107 -47.65 19.20 -7.37
CA VAL A 107 -46.31 19.53 -6.84
C VAL A 107 -46.43 20.12 -5.43
N ARG A 108 -47.40 21.03 -5.22
CA ARG A 108 -47.66 21.65 -3.91
C ARG A 108 -48.04 20.62 -2.85
N GLN A 109 -48.93 19.67 -3.17
CA GLN A 109 -49.34 18.61 -2.22
C GLN A 109 -48.17 17.72 -1.79
N VAL A 110 -47.32 17.30 -2.74
CA VAL A 110 -46.12 16.52 -2.41
C VAL A 110 -45.16 17.35 -1.57
N ALA A 111 -44.91 18.60 -1.96
CA ALA A 111 -44.03 19.51 -1.22
C ALA A 111 -44.53 19.74 0.23
N GLU A 112 -45.83 19.96 0.44
CA GLU A 112 -46.42 20.12 1.78
C GLU A 112 -46.27 18.86 2.64
N ARG A 113 -46.51 17.67 2.06
CA ARG A 113 -46.33 16.41 2.78
C ARG A 113 -44.88 16.21 3.21
N GLU A 114 -43.94 16.39 2.29
CA GLU A 114 -42.52 16.25 2.58
C GLU A 114 -42.02 17.35 3.54
N SER A 115 -42.59 18.57 3.47
CA SER A 115 -42.31 19.68 4.41
C SER A 115 -42.68 19.33 5.86
N ARG A 116 -43.86 18.74 6.08
CA ARG A 116 -44.30 18.35 7.44
C ARG A 116 -43.37 17.32 8.05
N GLU A 117 -42.96 16.32 7.25
CA GLU A 117 -42.03 15.30 7.70
C GLU A 117 -40.62 15.85 7.92
N LEU A 118 -40.16 16.77 7.07
CA LEU A 118 -38.89 17.46 7.24
C LEU A 118 -38.87 18.28 8.54
N ALA A 119 -39.92 19.05 8.80
CA ALA A 119 -40.06 19.85 10.03
C ALA A 119 -40.13 18.97 11.29
N ARG A 120 -40.77 17.79 11.21
CA ARG A 120 -40.77 16.80 12.30
C ARG A 120 -39.34 16.33 12.61
N ARG A 121 -38.56 15.97 11.58
CA ARG A 121 -37.17 15.52 11.74
C ARG A 121 -36.24 16.63 12.22
N GLU A 122 -36.38 17.83 11.70
CA GLU A 122 -35.59 18.99 12.11
C GLU A 122 -35.78 19.28 13.61
N ARG A 123 -37.02 19.29 14.10
CA ARG A 123 -37.31 19.38 15.55
C ARG A 123 -36.76 18.19 16.33
N ALA A 124 -36.89 16.99 15.79
CA ALA A 124 -36.41 15.78 16.44
C ALA A 124 -34.89 15.76 16.61
N TYR A 125 -34.11 16.36 15.70
CA TYR A 125 -32.65 16.40 15.79
C TYR A 125 -32.13 17.59 16.60
N ARG A 126 -32.71 18.78 16.41
CA ARG A 126 -32.21 20.02 17.04
C ARG A 126 -32.85 20.33 18.40
N GLY A 127 -34.02 19.77 18.70
CA GLY A 127 -34.82 20.21 19.85
C GLY A 127 -35.14 21.69 19.71
N ASP A 128 -34.82 22.48 20.74
CA ASP A 128 -35.00 23.94 20.77
C ASP A 128 -33.78 24.72 20.23
N THR A 129 -32.76 24.02 19.73
CA THR A 129 -31.54 24.66 19.22
C THR A 129 -31.80 25.29 17.84
N PRO A 130 -31.49 26.58 17.63
CA PRO A 130 -31.66 27.21 16.32
C PRO A 130 -30.69 26.62 15.28
N ALA A 131 -31.07 26.75 14.00
CA ALA A 131 -30.20 26.38 12.88
C ALA A 131 -28.90 27.18 12.89
N ALA A 132 -27.79 26.57 12.44
CA ALA A 132 -26.56 27.31 12.23
C ALA A 132 -26.75 28.46 11.24
N ASP A 133 -26.27 29.65 11.60
CA ASP A 133 -26.17 30.77 10.68
C ASP A 133 -25.06 30.51 9.66
N LEU A 134 -25.42 30.56 8.38
CA LEU A 134 -24.55 30.28 7.24
C LEU A 134 -24.09 31.53 6.48
N ARG A 135 -24.69 32.70 6.78
CA ARG A 135 -24.45 33.92 5.99
C ARG A 135 -22.98 34.32 6.06
N GLY A 136 -22.36 34.54 4.91
CA GLY A 136 -20.95 34.94 4.79
C GLY A 136 -19.93 33.91 5.28
N LYS A 137 -20.34 32.66 5.54
CA LYS A 137 -19.46 31.59 6.03
C LYS A 137 -19.04 30.63 4.93
N THR A 138 -17.95 29.90 5.17
CA THR A 138 -17.60 28.71 4.38
C THR A 138 -18.38 27.52 4.92
N VAL A 139 -19.19 26.89 4.06
CA VAL A 139 -20.05 25.78 4.45
C VAL A 139 -19.57 24.50 3.80
N ILE A 140 -19.16 23.52 4.62
CA ILE A 140 -18.75 22.19 4.18
C ILE A 140 -19.97 21.27 4.30
N VAL A 141 -20.54 20.84 3.17
CA VAL A 141 -21.70 19.95 3.11
C VAL A 141 -21.21 18.51 2.92
N VAL A 142 -21.53 17.65 3.88
CA VAL A 142 -21.00 16.28 3.99
C VAL A 142 -22.12 15.26 3.87
N ASP A 143 -21.88 14.20 3.07
CA ASP A 143 -22.74 13.01 2.98
C ASP A 143 -21.89 11.72 3.05
N ASP A 144 -22.52 10.56 3.26
CA ASP A 144 -21.80 9.28 3.32
C ASP A 144 -21.38 8.72 1.95
N GLY A 145 -21.84 9.33 0.87
CA GLY A 145 -21.34 9.15 -0.49
C GLY A 145 -22.31 9.69 -1.52
N LEU A 146 -21.93 9.67 -2.79
CA LEU A 146 -22.79 10.09 -3.89
C LEU A 146 -22.95 8.98 -4.90
N ALA A 147 -24.18 8.57 -5.18
CA ALA A 147 -24.46 7.78 -6.37
C ALA A 147 -24.68 8.70 -7.57
N THR A 148 -25.82 9.40 -7.61
CA THR A 148 -26.19 10.29 -8.71
C THR A 148 -25.99 11.78 -8.40
N GLY A 149 -25.64 12.12 -7.15
CA GLY A 149 -25.49 13.50 -6.68
C GLY A 149 -26.80 14.28 -6.47
N ALA A 150 -27.98 13.70 -6.74
CA ALA A 150 -29.24 14.45 -6.72
C ALA A 150 -29.58 15.10 -5.36
N THR A 151 -29.43 14.36 -4.26
CA THR A 151 -29.66 14.88 -2.90
C THR A 151 -28.67 15.99 -2.57
N MET A 152 -27.40 15.83 -2.96
CA MET A 152 -26.36 16.83 -2.75
C MET A 152 -26.62 18.11 -3.55
N ARG A 153 -27.01 18.01 -4.83
CA ARG A 153 -27.40 19.17 -5.64
C ARG A 153 -28.55 19.96 -5.02
N ALA A 154 -29.54 19.25 -4.49
CA ALA A 154 -30.63 19.88 -3.74
C ALA A 154 -30.13 20.60 -2.48
N ALA A 155 -29.25 19.94 -1.72
CA ALA A 155 -28.66 20.53 -0.53
C ALA A 155 -27.86 21.80 -0.85
N VAL A 156 -27.00 21.76 -1.88
CA VAL A 156 -26.19 22.89 -2.36
C VAL A 156 -27.09 24.06 -2.76
N ARG A 157 -28.15 23.82 -3.54
CA ARG A 157 -29.09 24.87 -3.94
C ARG A 157 -29.78 25.51 -2.73
N ALA A 158 -30.17 24.72 -1.73
CA ALA A 158 -30.80 25.23 -0.53
C ALA A 158 -29.83 26.00 0.39
N VAL A 159 -28.60 25.52 0.54
CA VAL A 159 -27.54 26.20 1.28
C VAL A 159 -27.20 27.54 0.63
N ARG A 160 -27.17 27.60 -0.72
CA ARG A 160 -26.89 28.83 -1.47
C ARG A 160 -27.91 29.94 -1.23
N GLN A 161 -29.18 29.62 -0.96
CA GLN A 161 -30.20 30.62 -0.59
C GLN A 161 -29.96 31.26 0.79
N ARG A 162 -29.07 30.70 1.61
CA ARG A 162 -28.67 31.27 2.90
C ARG A 162 -27.40 32.13 2.82
N GLU A 163 -26.99 32.50 1.61
CA GLU A 163 -25.92 33.47 1.33
C GLU A 163 -24.55 33.12 1.97
N PRO A 164 -24.04 31.87 1.85
CA PRO A 164 -22.68 31.55 2.30
C PRO A 164 -21.63 32.24 1.41
N ALA A 165 -20.42 32.45 1.95
CA ALA A 165 -19.29 32.96 1.17
C ALA A 165 -18.72 31.90 0.22
N LYS A 166 -18.63 30.64 0.67
CA LYS A 166 -18.16 29.49 -0.11
C LYS A 166 -18.94 28.24 0.28
N ILE A 167 -19.23 27.38 -0.70
CA ILE A 167 -19.78 26.04 -0.48
C ILE A 167 -18.70 25.03 -0.90
N VAL A 168 -18.43 24.06 -0.02
CA VAL A 168 -17.56 22.92 -0.25
C VAL A 168 -18.41 21.65 -0.13
N VAL A 169 -18.32 20.74 -1.09
CA VAL A 169 -18.94 19.42 -0.99
C VAL A 169 -17.85 18.43 -0.61
N ALA A 170 -18.09 17.63 0.43
CA ALA A 170 -17.12 16.63 0.87
C ALA A 170 -17.80 15.27 1.05
N VAL A 171 -17.31 14.24 0.35
CA VAL A 171 -17.89 12.90 0.39
C VAL A 171 -16.83 11.79 0.34
N PRO A 172 -17.04 10.65 0.99
CA PRO A 172 -16.07 9.56 0.97
C PRO A 172 -15.92 8.89 -0.39
N ALA A 173 -17.03 8.55 -1.06
CA ALA A 173 -17.01 7.86 -2.35
C ALA A 173 -18.08 8.39 -3.31
N ALA A 174 -17.71 8.55 -4.58
CA ALA A 174 -18.61 8.97 -5.65
C ALA A 174 -18.08 8.59 -7.05
N PRO A 175 -18.92 8.48 -8.09
CA PRO A 175 -18.43 8.43 -9.47
C PRO A 175 -17.68 9.72 -9.82
N GLU A 176 -16.59 9.59 -10.58
CA GLU A 176 -15.81 10.74 -11.05
C GLU A 176 -16.66 11.75 -11.83
N SER A 177 -17.56 11.27 -12.69
CA SER A 177 -18.51 12.11 -13.44
C SER A 177 -19.40 12.96 -12.53
N THR A 178 -19.92 12.38 -11.45
CA THR A 178 -20.76 13.10 -10.47
C THR A 178 -19.96 14.19 -9.75
N CYS A 179 -18.68 13.93 -9.42
CA CYS A 179 -17.80 14.93 -8.83
C CYS A 179 -17.51 16.09 -9.79
N GLN A 180 -17.22 15.79 -11.06
CA GLN A 180 -16.99 16.80 -12.10
C GLN A 180 -18.24 17.69 -12.29
N GLU A 181 -19.43 17.10 -12.39
CA GLU A 181 -20.69 17.87 -12.47
C GLU A 181 -20.87 18.81 -11.26
N LEU A 182 -20.66 18.31 -10.04
CA LEU A 182 -20.81 19.11 -8.82
C LEU A 182 -19.78 20.23 -8.73
N SER A 183 -18.57 20.02 -9.23
CA SER A 183 -17.50 21.04 -9.21
C SER A 183 -17.90 22.32 -9.97
N THR A 184 -18.78 22.22 -10.95
CA THR A 184 -19.33 23.38 -11.67
C THR A 184 -20.32 24.20 -10.83
N LEU A 185 -20.85 23.61 -9.75
CA LEU A 185 -21.90 24.21 -8.92
C LEU A 185 -21.37 24.82 -7.63
N VAL A 186 -20.21 24.38 -7.12
CA VAL A 186 -19.67 24.78 -5.82
C VAL A 186 -18.24 25.30 -5.94
N GLY A 187 -17.69 25.85 -4.85
CA GLY A 187 -16.32 26.36 -4.87
C GLY A 187 -15.27 25.25 -4.83
N GLU A 188 -15.64 24.07 -4.33
CA GLU A 188 -14.72 22.92 -4.18
C GLU A 188 -15.50 21.62 -3.95
N VAL A 189 -15.01 20.52 -4.52
CA VAL A 189 -15.49 19.15 -4.27
C VAL A 189 -14.32 18.32 -3.77
N VAL A 190 -14.44 17.76 -2.57
CA VAL A 190 -13.46 16.84 -1.97
C VAL A 190 -14.06 15.44 -1.94
N CYS A 191 -13.45 14.53 -2.69
CA CYS A 191 -13.87 13.13 -2.75
C CYS A 191 -12.70 12.23 -2.36
N ALA A 192 -12.88 11.35 -1.36
CA ALA A 192 -11.77 10.51 -0.89
C ALA A 192 -11.42 9.38 -1.87
N THR A 193 -12.41 8.83 -2.58
CA THR A 193 -12.19 7.83 -3.64
C THR A 193 -13.25 7.89 -4.75
N THR A 194 -12.86 7.58 -5.97
CA THR A 194 -13.72 7.54 -7.17
C THR A 194 -13.68 6.16 -7.85
N PRO A 195 -14.26 5.11 -7.22
CA PRO A 195 -14.12 3.75 -7.71
C PRO A 195 -14.79 3.58 -9.08
N THR A 196 -14.15 2.80 -9.95
CA THR A 196 -14.62 2.51 -11.31
C THR A 196 -14.53 1.01 -11.59
N PRO A 197 -15.65 0.33 -11.89
CA PRO A 197 -17.02 0.85 -12.01
C PRO A 197 -17.66 1.18 -10.65
N PHE A 198 -18.43 2.28 -10.58
CA PHE A 198 -19.19 2.63 -9.37
C PHE A 198 -20.54 1.91 -9.36
N PHE A 199 -20.81 1.10 -8.34
CA PHE A 199 -22.11 0.42 -8.17
C PHE A 199 -23.00 1.12 -7.15
N SER A 200 -22.55 1.25 -5.90
CA SER A 200 -23.32 1.89 -4.83
C SER A 200 -22.43 2.48 -3.75
N VAL A 201 -22.95 3.45 -2.99
CA VAL A 201 -22.23 4.05 -1.87
C VAL A 201 -21.85 3.00 -0.82
N GLY A 202 -22.73 2.04 -0.53
CA GLY A 202 -22.50 1.04 0.51
C GLY A 202 -21.37 0.06 0.22
N GLU A 203 -20.98 -0.10 -1.04
CA GLU A 203 -19.86 -0.97 -1.42
C GLU A 203 -18.50 -0.39 -1.06
N SER A 204 -18.41 0.91 -0.77
CA SER A 204 -17.19 1.51 -0.22
C SER A 204 -17.01 1.26 1.27
N TYR A 205 -17.96 0.58 1.94
CA TYR A 205 -17.94 0.37 3.39
C TYR A 205 -18.02 -1.11 3.79
N TRP A 206 -17.22 -1.52 4.78
CA TRP A 206 -17.36 -2.81 5.44
C TRP A 206 -18.64 -2.92 6.25
N ASN A 207 -18.95 -1.87 7.02
CA ASN A 207 -20.18 -1.73 7.76
C ASN A 207 -20.96 -0.49 7.30
N PHE A 208 -22.05 -0.72 6.56
CA PHE A 208 -22.96 0.33 6.08
C PHE A 208 -24.36 0.25 6.72
N ALA A 209 -24.43 -0.16 7.99
CA ALA A 209 -25.69 -0.23 8.73
C ALA A 209 -26.45 1.11 8.70
N GLN A 210 -27.78 1.07 8.68
CA GLN A 210 -28.57 2.29 8.56
C GLN A 210 -28.42 3.17 9.82
N THR A 211 -28.02 4.43 9.62
CA THR A 211 -27.90 5.41 10.72
C THR A 211 -29.27 5.69 11.34
N ALA A 212 -29.41 5.42 12.63
CA ALA A 212 -30.62 5.67 13.39
C ALA A 212 -30.75 7.15 13.80
N ASP A 213 -31.98 7.62 14.01
CA ASP A 213 -32.22 9.01 14.45
C ASP A 213 -31.58 9.31 15.82
N GLU A 214 -31.51 8.31 16.71
CA GLU A 214 -30.87 8.47 18.01
C GLU A 214 -29.35 8.63 17.89
N GLU A 215 -28.73 7.98 16.90
CA GLU A 215 -27.32 8.16 16.61
C GLU A 215 -27.01 9.60 16.16
N VAL A 216 -27.83 10.14 15.26
CA VAL A 216 -27.74 11.55 14.83
C VAL A 216 -27.81 12.50 16.03
N ARG A 217 -28.80 12.32 16.92
CA ARG A 217 -28.94 13.15 18.14
C ARG A 217 -27.75 13.02 19.08
N ARG A 218 -27.21 11.82 19.26
CA ARG A 218 -26.05 11.57 20.12
C ARG A 218 -24.82 12.29 19.60
N LEU A 219 -24.57 12.26 18.29
CA LEU A 219 -23.42 12.91 17.66
C LEU A 219 -23.53 14.43 17.71
N LEU A 220 -24.72 15.00 17.46
CA LEU A 220 -24.95 16.45 17.60
C LEU A 220 -24.71 16.93 19.03
N ARG A 221 -25.21 16.19 20.04
CA ARG A 221 -24.95 16.49 21.47
C ARG A 221 -23.47 16.37 21.81
N ALA A 222 -22.79 15.33 21.36
CA ALA A 222 -21.36 15.14 21.59
C ALA A 222 -20.52 16.29 20.98
N ALA A 223 -20.85 16.74 19.77
CA ALA A 223 -20.17 17.87 19.12
C ALA A 223 -20.38 19.19 19.87
N ALA A 224 -21.59 19.43 20.40
CA ALA A 224 -21.87 20.60 21.22
C ALA A 224 -21.09 20.58 22.55
N SER A 225 -21.01 19.42 23.22
CA SER A 225 -20.27 19.26 24.48
C SER A 225 -18.76 19.40 24.30
N ALA A 226 -18.18 18.83 23.23
CA ALA A 226 -16.76 18.98 22.89
C ALA A 226 -16.35 20.45 22.72
N ARG A 227 -17.31 21.33 22.40
CA ARG A 227 -17.13 22.77 22.27
C ARG A 227 -17.30 23.55 23.59
N ALA A 228 -18.08 23.00 24.53
CA ALA A 228 -18.44 23.66 25.79
C ALA A 228 -17.48 23.36 26.96
N GLY A 229 -16.65 22.31 26.84
CA GLY A 229 -15.62 21.99 27.81
C GLY A 229 -14.51 21.17 27.17
N ALA A 230 -13.42 21.83 26.81
CA ALA A 230 -12.20 21.15 26.37
C ALA A 230 -11.03 21.60 27.25
N PRO A 231 -10.50 20.74 28.15
CA PRO A 231 -9.05 20.74 28.36
C PRO A 231 -8.37 20.47 27.00
N PRO A 232 -7.14 20.93 26.76
CA PRO A 232 -6.51 20.76 25.46
C PRO A 232 -6.44 19.26 25.16
N VAL A 233 -7.13 18.83 24.10
CA VAL A 233 -6.85 17.58 23.42
C VAL A 233 -5.33 17.55 23.26
N ARG A 234 -4.63 16.56 23.82
CA ARG A 234 -3.24 16.34 23.43
C ARG A 234 -3.27 16.18 21.92
N THR A 235 -2.72 17.16 21.20
CA THR A 235 -2.61 17.10 19.74
C THR A 235 -1.98 15.76 19.37
N ASP A 236 -2.38 15.15 18.25
CA ASP A 236 -1.79 13.91 17.73
C ASP A 236 -0.25 13.87 17.87
N LEU A 237 0.40 15.01 17.61
CA LEU A 237 1.84 15.21 17.77
C LEU A 237 2.36 15.05 19.21
N ALA A 238 1.60 15.45 20.22
CA ALA A 238 1.99 15.30 21.62
C ALA A 238 1.89 13.84 22.08
N ILE A 239 0.92 13.09 21.56
CA ILE A 239 0.85 11.63 21.77
C ILE A 239 2.02 10.97 21.05
N LEU A 240 2.23 11.28 19.77
CA LEU A 240 3.33 10.70 19.00
C LEU A 240 4.69 10.98 19.67
N ARG A 241 4.98 12.23 20.03
CA ARG A 241 6.24 12.64 20.67
C ARG A 241 6.53 11.91 21.99
N SER A 242 5.50 11.50 22.76
CA SER A 242 5.74 10.76 24.00
C SER A 242 6.08 9.29 23.78
N GLU A 243 5.93 8.79 22.55
CA GLU A 243 6.06 7.36 22.20
C GLU A 243 7.24 7.10 21.25
N LEU A 244 7.99 8.15 20.89
CA LEU A 244 9.16 8.03 20.01
C LEU A 244 10.33 7.40 20.76
N VAL A 245 10.91 6.36 20.16
CA VAL A 245 12.14 5.73 20.63
C VAL A 245 13.30 6.27 19.79
N PRO A 246 14.39 6.77 20.41
CA PRO A 246 15.52 7.28 19.67
C PRO A 246 16.20 6.15 18.89
N VAL A 247 16.61 6.48 17.67
CA VAL A 247 17.49 5.66 16.83
C VAL A 247 18.72 6.48 16.46
N ARG A 248 19.77 5.81 16.01
CA ARG A 248 20.95 6.46 15.44
C ARG A 248 21.22 5.88 14.07
N ASP A 249 21.26 6.76 13.08
CA ASP A 249 21.36 6.40 11.66
C ASP A 249 20.31 5.35 11.25
N GLY A 250 19.08 5.47 11.74
CA GLY A 250 17.99 4.51 11.51
C GLY A 250 18.09 3.19 12.27
N VAL A 251 19.02 3.02 13.22
CA VAL A 251 19.19 1.79 14.00
C VAL A 251 18.83 2.03 15.47
N PRO A 252 17.86 1.30 16.06
CA PRO A 252 17.59 1.36 17.49
C PRO A 252 18.71 0.68 18.28
N SER A 253 18.80 0.95 19.59
CA SER A 253 19.70 0.19 20.48
C SER A 253 19.39 -1.31 20.44
N ASP A 254 20.38 -2.16 20.66
CA ASP A 254 20.22 -3.62 20.71
C ASP A 254 19.09 -4.08 21.65
N GLU A 255 18.95 -3.47 22.83
CA GLU A 255 17.87 -3.79 23.77
C GLU A 255 16.49 -3.60 23.12
N VAL A 256 16.27 -2.44 22.50
CA VAL A 256 15.01 -2.12 21.80
C VAL A 256 14.81 -3.02 20.58
N LEU A 257 15.86 -3.29 19.79
CA LEU A 257 15.79 -4.17 18.63
C LEU A 257 15.39 -5.59 19.04
N PHE A 258 16.05 -6.14 20.05
CA PHE A 258 15.83 -7.51 20.50
C PHE A 258 14.48 -7.67 21.21
N ASP A 259 14.01 -6.65 21.93
CA ASP A 259 12.66 -6.62 22.48
C ASP A 259 11.59 -6.56 21.37
N THR A 260 11.78 -5.70 20.38
CA THR A 260 10.86 -5.58 19.23
C THR A 260 10.76 -6.90 18.46
N VAL A 261 11.90 -7.58 18.25
CA VAL A 261 11.97 -8.88 17.57
C VAL A 261 11.40 -10.01 18.44
N GLY A 262 11.71 -10.00 19.75
CA GLY A 262 11.33 -11.06 20.67
C GLY A 262 11.89 -12.43 20.25
N ASP A 263 11.00 -13.42 20.13
CA ASP A 263 11.30 -14.79 19.71
C ASP A 263 10.92 -15.11 18.26
N ALA A 264 10.50 -14.10 17.49
CA ALA A 264 10.03 -14.30 16.13
C ALA A 264 11.10 -14.94 15.24
N ARG A 265 10.72 -15.97 14.49
CA ARG A 265 11.59 -16.61 13.50
C ARG A 265 11.74 -15.80 12.22
N PHE A 266 10.73 -15.00 11.87
CA PHE A 266 10.77 -14.17 10.67
C PHE A 266 10.80 -12.69 11.04
N VAL A 267 11.85 -11.97 10.64
CA VAL A 267 11.93 -10.50 10.82
C VAL A 267 11.98 -9.85 9.44
N LEU A 268 10.89 -9.23 9.06
CA LEU A 268 10.68 -8.59 7.77
C LEU A 268 11.02 -7.11 7.92
N ILE A 269 12.10 -6.67 7.29
CA ILE A 269 12.58 -5.29 7.36
C ILE A 269 12.40 -4.60 6.00
N GLY A 270 11.42 -3.69 5.98
CA GLY A 270 10.98 -2.89 4.84
C GLY A 270 11.96 -1.81 4.41
N GLU A 271 11.59 -1.16 3.32
CA GLU A 271 12.12 0.13 2.87
C GLU A 271 11.02 0.90 2.13
N ALA A 272 10.93 2.22 2.34
CA ALA A 272 9.99 3.07 1.61
C ALA A 272 10.48 3.44 0.21
N SER A 273 11.75 3.18 -0.09
CA SER A 273 12.32 3.30 -1.42
C SER A 273 13.39 2.24 -1.69
N HIS A 274 13.53 1.79 -2.93
CA HIS A 274 14.62 0.90 -3.35
C HIS A 274 15.98 1.59 -3.54
N GLY A 275 16.05 2.91 -3.37
CA GLY A 275 17.20 3.72 -3.79
C GLY A 275 17.72 4.65 -2.70
N THR A 276 17.50 4.34 -1.43
CA THR A 276 17.88 5.17 -0.29
C THR A 276 18.98 4.52 0.55
N HIS A 277 20.11 5.20 0.73
CA HIS A 277 21.28 4.69 1.46
C HIS A 277 20.94 4.28 2.90
N GLU A 278 20.28 5.16 3.66
CA GLU A 278 20.04 4.95 5.09
C GLU A 278 19.17 3.71 5.37
N PHE A 279 18.26 3.38 4.46
CA PHE A 279 17.43 2.17 4.58
C PHE A 279 18.28 0.90 4.42
N TYR A 280 19.20 0.87 3.45
CA TYR A 280 20.12 -0.26 3.28
C TYR A 280 21.11 -0.37 4.44
N ALA A 281 21.73 0.75 4.84
CA ALA A 281 22.68 0.79 5.95
C ALA A 281 22.05 0.36 7.29
N ALA A 282 20.83 0.82 7.58
CA ALA A 282 20.10 0.43 8.79
C ALA A 282 19.69 -1.04 8.77
N ARG A 283 19.13 -1.54 7.65
CA ARG A 283 18.82 -2.98 7.48
C ARG A 283 20.04 -3.86 7.66
N ALA A 284 21.16 -3.50 7.04
CA ALA A 284 22.43 -4.20 7.17
C ALA A 284 22.85 -4.28 8.63
N ARG A 285 22.96 -3.15 9.33
CA ARG A 285 23.39 -3.11 10.75
C ARG A 285 22.46 -3.86 11.70
N MET A 286 21.15 -3.69 11.57
CA MET A 286 20.20 -4.47 12.38
C MET A 286 20.35 -5.98 12.12
N THR A 287 20.49 -6.37 10.86
CA THR A 287 20.67 -7.78 10.47
C THR A 287 21.97 -8.36 11.02
N ARG A 288 23.07 -7.58 11.02
CA ARG A 288 24.35 -7.99 11.65
C ARG A 288 24.12 -8.38 13.12
N ARG A 289 23.47 -7.50 13.90
CA ARG A 289 23.17 -7.76 15.33
C ARG A 289 22.25 -8.96 15.53
N LEU A 290 21.26 -9.14 14.66
CA LEU A 290 20.36 -10.30 14.73
C LEU A 290 21.08 -11.63 14.42
N ILE A 291 22.02 -11.64 13.48
CA ILE A 291 22.86 -12.81 13.18
C ILE A 291 23.78 -13.10 14.37
N GLU A 292 24.50 -12.09 14.86
CA GLU A 292 25.50 -12.22 15.93
C GLU A 292 24.89 -12.67 17.27
N GLU A 293 23.73 -12.10 17.65
CA GLU A 293 23.22 -12.22 19.02
C GLU A 293 21.90 -12.98 19.14
N LYS A 294 21.13 -13.10 18.04
CA LYS A 294 19.76 -13.68 18.07
C LYS A 294 19.61 -14.95 17.23
N GLY A 295 20.71 -15.46 16.67
CA GLY A 295 20.78 -16.75 15.98
C GLY A 295 20.05 -16.75 14.63
N PHE A 296 19.97 -15.60 13.96
CA PHE A 296 19.48 -15.54 12.58
C PHE A 296 20.53 -16.14 11.63
N VAL A 297 20.07 -17.01 10.73
CA VAL A 297 20.95 -17.82 9.87
C VAL A 297 20.78 -17.56 8.39
N ALA A 298 19.88 -16.64 8.03
CA ALA A 298 19.71 -16.25 6.66
C ALA A 298 19.18 -14.82 6.57
N VAL A 299 19.63 -14.14 5.53
CA VAL A 299 18.94 -12.98 4.96
C VAL A 299 18.36 -13.40 3.61
N ALA A 300 17.04 -13.22 3.46
CA ALA A 300 16.31 -13.45 2.23
C ALA A 300 15.90 -12.10 1.64
N VAL A 301 16.21 -11.85 0.39
CA VAL A 301 16.06 -10.53 -0.24
C VAL A 301 15.10 -10.58 -1.43
N GLU A 302 14.44 -9.45 -1.73
CA GLU A 302 13.63 -9.22 -2.94
C GLU A 302 14.52 -9.16 -4.20
N ALA A 303 15.20 -10.27 -4.49
CA ALA A 303 16.15 -10.39 -5.58
C ALA A 303 15.98 -11.72 -6.29
N ASP A 304 16.50 -11.76 -7.52
CA ASP A 304 16.55 -12.97 -8.32
C ASP A 304 17.33 -14.08 -7.61
N TRP A 305 16.72 -15.27 -7.53
CA TRP A 305 17.29 -16.44 -6.84
C TRP A 305 18.74 -16.78 -7.26
N PRO A 306 19.06 -17.02 -8.56
CA PRO A 306 20.42 -17.42 -8.95
C PRO A 306 21.47 -16.35 -8.65
N ASP A 307 21.10 -15.07 -8.74
CA ASP A 307 22.03 -13.95 -8.51
C ASP A 307 22.37 -13.82 -7.03
N ALA A 308 21.35 -13.88 -6.16
CA ALA A 308 21.56 -13.91 -4.72
C ALA A 308 22.25 -15.20 -4.26
N TYR A 309 22.00 -16.34 -4.91
CA TYR A 309 22.67 -17.59 -4.56
C TYR A 309 24.16 -17.60 -4.94
N ARG A 310 24.57 -16.84 -5.97
CA ARG A 310 25.99 -16.59 -6.22
C ARG A 310 26.65 -15.86 -5.04
N VAL A 311 25.99 -14.83 -4.49
CA VAL A 311 26.42 -14.17 -3.25
C VAL A 311 26.42 -15.15 -2.08
N ASN A 312 25.41 -16.02 -1.96
CA ASN A 312 25.36 -17.07 -0.94
C ASN A 312 26.61 -17.95 -0.96
N ARG A 313 27.02 -18.41 -2.16
CA ARG A 313 28.21 -19.24 -2.33
C ARG A 313 29.42 -18.48 -1.81
N TYR A 314 29.63 -17.24 -2.28
CA TYR A 314 30.71 -16.38 -1.80
C TYR A 314 30.70 -16.25 -0.27
N VAL A 315 29.62 -15.78 0.35
CA VAL A 315 29.60 -15.52 1.82
C VAL A 315 29.75 -16.80 2.65
N ARG A 316 29.40 -17.98 2.11
CA ARG A 316 29.55 -19.26 2.82
C ARG A 316 30.88 -19.97 2.58
N GLY A 317 31.84 -19.39 1.88
CA GLY A 317 33.11 -20.09 1.64
C GLY A 317 33.14 -20.95 0.37
N ARG A 318 32.17 -20.81 -0.53
CA ARG A 318 31.96 -21.68 -1.70
C ARG A 318 32.03 -20.87 -3.01
N GLY A 319 32.19 -21.59 -4.13
CA GLY A 319 32.29 -20.97 -5.46
C GLY A 319 33.67 -20.39 -5.75
N ASP A 320 33.77 -19.70 -6.89
CA ASP A 320 35.06 -19.23 -7.46
C ASP A 320 35.29 -17.71 -7.28
N ASP A 321 34.27 -16.97 -6.81
CA ASP A 321 34.39 -15.53 -6.59
C ASP A 321 35.29 -15.22 -5.39
N ALA A 322 36.30 -14.38 -5.59
CA ALA A 322 37.29 -14.02 -4.57
C ALA A 322 36.86 -12.79 -3.77
N THR A 323 36.01 -11.93 -4.35
CA THR A 323 35.56 -10.68 -3.72
C THR A 323 34.04 -10.54 -3.72
N ALA A 324 33.53 -9.71 -2.80
CA ALA A 324 32.11 -9.38 -2.75
C ALA A 324 31.62 -8.68 -4.03
N GLU A 325 32.48 -7.89 -4.68
CA GLU A 325 32.16 -7.20 -5.94
C GLU A 325 31.92 -8.18 -7.09
N GLU A 326 32.79 -9.20 -7.21
CA GLU A 326 32.66 -10.30 -8.18
C GLU A 326 31.38 -11.12 -7.93
N ALA A 327 31.11 -11.44 -6.66
CA ALA A 327 29.91 -12.18 -6.27
C ALA A 327 28.63 -11.41 -6.64
N LEU A 328 28.63 -10.08 -6.45
CA LEU A 328 27.52 -9.22 -6.83
C LEU A 328 27.38 -9.04 -8.34
N ALA A 329 28.37 -9.42 -9.16
CA ALA A 329 28.34 -9.24 -10.62
C ALA A 329 27.32 -10.15 -11.33
N GLY A 330 26.65 -11.02 -10.55
CA GLY A 330 25.43 -11.71 -10.95
C GLY A 330 24.30 -10.74 -11.30
N PHE A 331 24.05 -9.71 -10.50
CA PHE A 331 22.92 -8.78 -10.64
C PHE A 331 23.05 -7.83 -11.85
N ARG A 332 22.71 -8.33 -13.05
CA ARG A 332 22.86 -7.61 -14.32
C ARG A 332 21.56 -7.01 -14.84
N ARG A 333 20.43 -7.60 -14.46
CA ARG A 333 19.11 -7.18 -14.93
C ARG A 333 18.75 -5.83 -14.33
N PHE A 334 17.94 -5.07 -15.05
CA PHE A 334 17.35 -3.86 -14.50
C PHE A 334 16.49 -4.19 -13.28
N PRO A 335 16.66 -3.47 -12.15
CA PRO A 335 17.65 -2.43 -11.88
C PRO A 335 18.90 -3.01 -11.18
N ALA A 336 20.08 -2.80 -11.76
CA ALA A 336 21.32 -3.37 -11.21
C ALA A 336 21.66 -2.80 -9.81
N TRP A 337 21.45 -1.49 -9.60
CA TRP A 337 21.87 -0.79 -8.39
C TRP A 337 21.15 -1.23 -7.11
N MET A 338 19.99 -1.86 -7.23
CA MET A 338 19.19 -2.29 -6.07
C MET A 338 19.97 -3.26 -5.18
N TRP A 339 20.76 -4.14 -5.78
CA TRP A 339 21.63 -5.07 -5.05
C TRP A 339 23.12 -4.87 -5.35
N ARG A 340 23.49 -4.16 -6.43
CA ARG A 340 24.87 -3.71 -6.69
C ARG A 340 25.08 -2.27 -6.20
N ASN A 341 25.24 -2.13 -4.90
CA ASN A 341 25.52 -0.84 -4.25
C ASN A 341 26.55 -1.00 -3.13
N ALA A 342 27.03 0.13 -2.62
CA ALA A 342 28.03 0.19 -1.56
C ALA A 342 27.60 -0.53 -0.26
N ASP A 343 26.34 -0.37 0.16
CA ASP A 343 25.84 -0.95 1.42
C ASP A 343 25.76 -2.48 1.37
N VAL A 344 25.27 -3.03 0.24
CA VAL A 344 25.20 -4.48 0.03
C VAL A 344 26.59 -5.08 -0.16
N LEU A 345 27.50 -4.37 -0.83
CA LEU A 345 28.92 -4.76 -0.93
C LEU A 345 29.56 -4.89 0.45
N GLU A 346 29.40 -3.88 1.31
CA GLU A 346 29.92 -3.91 2.67
C GLU A 346 29.28 -5.04 3.49
N PHE A 347 27.96 -5.21 3.39
CA PHE A 347 27.25 -6.28 4.10
C PHE A 347 27.70 -7.69 3.66
N ALA A 348 27.86 -7.93 2.36
CA ALA A 348 28.34 -9.22 1.84
C ALA A 348 29.78 -9.49 2.27
N GLY A 349 30.65 -8.48 2.27
CA GLY A 349 32.01 -8.56 2.81
C GLY A 349 32.02 -8.95 4.28
N TRP A 350 31.26 -8.23 5.12
CA TRP A 350 31.12 -8.55 6.54
C TRP A 350 30.56 -9.96 6.78
N LEU A 351 29.54 -10.37 6.02
CA LEU A 351 28.90 -11.68 6.21
C LEU A 351 29.87 -12.81 5.89
N ARG A 352 30.72 -12.63 4.87
CA ARG A 352 31.83 -13.55 4.57
C ARG A 352 32.80 -13.65 5.74
N GLU A 353 33.31 -12.53 6.24
CA GLU A 353 34.26 -12.50 7.36
C GLU A 353 33.68 -13.09 8.64
N HIS A 354 32.40 -12.84 8.91
CA HIS A 354 31.69 -13.44 10.04
C HIS A 354 31.62 -14.97 9.90
N ASN A 355 31.21 -15.45 8.72
CA ASN A 355 31.04 -16.88 8.44
C ASN A 355 32.35 -17.68 8.45
N GLU A 356 33.48 -17.08 8.10
CA GLU A 356 34.78 -17.75 8.15
C GLU A 356 35.19 -18.20 9.55
N ARG A 357 34.62 -17.57 10.58
CA ARG A 357 34.85 -17.91 11.99
C ARG A 357 33.93 -19.03 12.49
N LEU A 358 32.98 -19.47 11.66
CA LEU A 358 31.94 -20.44 12.00
C LEU A 358 32.12 -21.75 11.24
N ASP A 359 31.69 -22.83 11.89
CA ASP A 359 31.51 -24.13 11.23
C ASP A 359 30.48 -24.02 10.10
N GLU A 360 30.65 -24.83 9.05
CA GLU A 360 29.86 -24.75 7.82
C GLU A 360 28.34 -24.75 8.04
N ARG A 361 27.86 -25.50 9.04
CA ARG A 361 26.43 -25.62 9.41
C ARG A 361 25.88 -24.41 10.19
N ALA A 362 26.76 -23.60 10.78
CA ALA A 362 26.40 -22.40 11.54
C ALA A 362 26.47 -21.12 10.69
N ARG A 363 27.10 -21.19 9.50
CA ARG A 363 27.23 -20.04 8.59
C ARG A 363 25.87 -19.53 8.13
N ALA A 364 25.68 -18.23 8.23
CA ALA A 364 24.50 -17.55 7.72
C ALA A 364 24.58 -17.39 6.19
N GLY A 365 23.44 -17.43 5.50
CA GLY A 365 23.38 -17.33 4.04
C GLY A 365 22.65 -16.10 3.52
N PHE A 366 22.78 -15.85 2.21
CA PHE A 366 22.15 -14.74 1.49
C PHE A 366 21.31 -15.30 0.33
N TYR A 367 20.00 -15.11 0.32
CA TYR A 367 19.09 -15.83 -0.59
C TYR A 367 18.15 -14.88 -1.31
N GLY A 368 17.82 -15.17 -2.57
CA GLY A 368 16.81 -14.43 -3.32
C GLY A 368 15.42 -15.00 -3.09
N LEU A 369 14.38 -14.24 -3.40
CA LEU A 369 12.98 -14.67 -3.29
C LEU A 369 12.19 -14.47 -4.60
N ASP A 370 12.70 -13.66 -5.52
CA ASP A 370 11.94 -13.13 -6.66
C ASP A 370 12.02 -14.04 -7.91
N LEU A 371 11.11 -13.80 -8.87
CA LEU A 371 10.85 -14.70 -10.00
C LEU A 371 11.28 -14.19 -11.37
N TYR A 372 11.99 -13.06 -11.47
CA TYR A 372 12.22 -12.42 -12.78
C TYR A 372 13.31 -13.09 -13.63
N SER A 373 14.22 -13.84 -13.01
CA SER A 373 15.36 -14.55 -13.61
C SER A 373 15.00 -15.84 -14.37
N LEU A 374 14.04 -15.77 -15.30
CA LEU A 374 13.54 -16.92 -16.06
C LEU A 374 14.66 -17.72 -16.76
N HIS A 375 15.39 -17.12 -17.71
CA HIS A 375 16.37 -17.83 -18.52
C HIS A 375 17.58 -18.28 -17.69
N ARG A 376 18.08 -17.40 -16.83
CA ARG A 376 19.20 -17.75 -15.93
C ARG A 376 18.85 -18.93 -15.01
N SER A 377 17.63 -18.98 -14.49
CA SER A 377 17.19 -20.11 -13.67
C SER A 377 17.08 -21.41 -14.49
N ALA A 378 16.66 -21.32 -15.75
CA ALA A 378 16.65 -22.47 -16.66
C ALA A 378 18.08 -23.00 -16.90
N ASP A 379 19.05 -22.11 -17.10
CA ASP A 379 20.46 -22.45 -17.28
C ASP A 379 21.06 -23.13 -16.04
N GLU A 380 20.77 -22.62 -14.83
CA GLU A 380 21.24 -23.23 -13.57
C GLU A 380 20.68 -24.66 -13.38
N VAL A 381 19.43 -24.90 -13.77
CA VAL A 381 18.84 -26.25 -13.75
C VAL A 381 19.57 -27.19 -14.71
N VAL A 382 19.83 -26.73 -15.93
CA VAL A 382 20.54 -27.51 -16.95
C VAL A 382 21.97 -27.80 -16.49
N ALA A 383 22.71 -26.79 -16.00
CA ALA A 383 24.08 -26.92 -15.52
C ALA A 383 24.20 -27.87 -14.33
N TYR A 384 23.22 -27.88 -13.42
CA TYR A 384 23.14 -28.87 -12.36
C TYR A 384 22.95 -30.29 -12.92
N LEU A 385 21.97 -30.47 -13.80
CA LEU A 385 21.65 -31.77 -14.40
C LEU A 385 22.80 -32.33 -15.25
N GLU A 386 23.57 -31.48 -15.94
CA GLU A 386 24.76 -31.93 -16.68
C GLU A 386 25.75 -32.70 -15.81
N LYS A 387 25.87 -32.32 -14.54
CA LYS A 387 26.79 -32.94 -13.58
C LYS A 387 26.25 -34.26 -13.03
N VAL A 388 24.92 -34.38 -12.83
CA VAL A 388 24.31 -35.50 -12.09
C VAL A 388 23.53 -36.48 -12.97
N ASP A 389 23.00 -36.04 -14.11
CA ASP A 389 22.23 -36.83 -15.07
C ASP A 389 22.18 -36.13 -16.45
N PRO A 390 23.18 -36.38 -17.32
CA PRO A 390 23.24 -35.77 -18.66
C PRO A 390 22.01 -36.05 -19.54
N GLY A 391 21.34 -37.19 -19.34
CA GLY A 391 20.11 -37.51 -20.06
C GLY A 391 18.94 -36.64 -19.62
N ALA A 392 18.84 -36.35 -18.32
CA ALA A 392 17.88 -35.37 -17.79
C ALA A 392 18.22 -33.95 -18.23
N ALA A 393 19.50 -33.59 -18.32
CA ALA A 393 19.93 -32.28 -18.83
C ALA A 393 19.48 -32.07 -20.29
N ALA A 394 19.63 -33.10 -21.14
CA ALA A 394 19.14 -33.04 -22.52
C ALA A 394 17.62 -32.81 -22.61
N ARG A 395 16.83 -33.50 -21.77
CA ARG A 395 15.37 -33.28 -21.68
C ARG A 395 15.02 -31.89 -21.15
N ALA A 396 15.78 -31.36 -20.18
CA ALA A 396 15.56 -30.03 -19.64
C ALA A 396 15.78 -28.95 -20.70
N ARG A 397 16.86 -29.04 -21.49
CA ARG A 397 17.11 -28.12 -22.63
C ARG A 397 15.98 -28.18 -23.66
N ASP A 398 15.55 -29.37 -24.05
CA ASP A 398 14.42 -29.54 -24.98
C ASP A 398 13.13 -28.89 -24.45
N ARG A 399 12.83 -29.09 -23.16
CA ARG A 399 11.66 -28.48 -22.51
C ARG A 399 11.74 -26.95 -22.46
N TYR A 400 12.90 -26.39 -22.13
CA TYR A 400 13.08 -24.94 -22.02
C TYR A 400 13.27 -24.23 -23.36
N SER A 401 13.60 -24.95 -24.45
CA SER A 401 13.75 -24.38 -25.80
C SER A 401 12.49 -23.66 -26.33
N CYS A 402 11.32 -23.89 -25.73
CA CYS A 402 10.10 -23.17 -26.09
C CYS A 402 10.18 -21.66 -25.80
N PHE A 403 11.10 -21.22 -24.92
CA PHE A 403 11.35 -19.80 -24.67
C PHE A 403 12.20 -19.14 -25.77
N ASP A 404 12.98 -19.91 -26.52
CA ASP A 404 13.93 -19.42 -27.54
C ASP A 404 13.25 -18.78 -28.76
N HIS A 405 11.93 -18.93 -28.87
CA HIS A 405 11.13 -18.31 -29.94
C HIS A 405 10.80 -16.83 -29.68
N SER A 406 11.19 -16.29 -28.53
CA SER A 406 11.01 -14.88 -28.15
C SER A 406 12.37 -14.18 -28.18
N ASP A 407 12.49 -13.05 -28.88
CA ASP A 407 13.76 -12.33 -28.99
C ASP A 407 14.24 -11.80 -27.62
N GLY A 408 15.37 -12.34 -27.12
CA GLY A 408 16.13 -11.83 -25.98
C GLY A 408 15.80 -12.48 -24.62
N ASP A 409 16.61 -12.15 -23.60
CA ASP A 409 16.45 -12.51 -22.16
C ASP A 409 15.22 -11.82 -21.51
N ASP A 410 14.21 -11.46 -22.32
CA ASP A 410 13.05 -10.70 -21.90
C ASP A 410 11.81 -11.60 -21.82
N GLY A 411 11.55 -12.12 -20.62
CA GLY A 411 10.33 -12.88 -20.35
C GLY A 411 9.02 -12.12 -20.68
N GLN A 412 9.05 -10.78 -20.81
CA GLN A 412 7.90 -10.01 -21.27
C GLN A 412 7.56 -10.28 -22.74
N ALA A 413 8.55 -10.54 -23.59
CA ALA A 413 8.34 -10.89 -25.00
C ALA A 413 7.59 -12.23 -25.13
N TYR A 414 8.00 -13.23 -24.33
CA TYR A 414 7.26 -14.49 -24.19
C TYR A 414 5.84 -14.24 -23.69
N GLY A 415 5.68 -13.45 -22.61
CA GLY A 415 4.38 -13.15 -22.02
C GLY A 415 3.41 -12.52 -23.01
N PHE A 416 3.90 -11.61 -23.86
CA PHE A 416 3.11 -10.95 -24.90
C PHE A 416 2.65 -11.97 -25.94
N ALA A 417 3.57 -12.78 -26.48
CA ALA A 417 3.24 -13.81 -27.47
C ALA A 417 2.21 -14.83 -26.92
N ALA A 418 2.43 -15.31 -25.69
CA ALA A 418 1.56 -16.29 -25.04
C ALA A 418 0.16 -15.72 -24.72
N ALA A 419 0.06 -14.46 -24.29
CA ALA A 419 -1.22 -13.84 -23.93
C ALA A 419 -2.13 -13.56 -25.14
N PHE A 420 -1.55 -13.27 -26.31
CA PHE A 420 -2.30 -12.94 -27.53
C PHE A 420 -2.43 -14.12 -28.50
N GLY A 421 -2.12 -15.35 -28.05
CA GLY A 421 -2.29 -16.57 -28.83
C GLY A 421 -1.29 -16.73 -29.98
N ALA A 422 -0.18 -16.00 -29.95
CA ALA A 422 0.90 -16.04 -30.93
C ALA A 422 2.03 -17.00 -30.49
N GLY A 423 1.69 -18.24 -30.11
CA GLY A 423 2.64 -19.27 -29.69
C GLY A 423 2.01 -20.36 -28.80
N GLU A 424 2.67 -21.52 -28.68
CA GLU A 424 2.31 -22.52 -27.65
C GLU A 424 2.82 -22.08 -26.28
N SER A 425 2.04 -22.29 -25.21
CA SER A 425 2.52 -22.00 -23.86
C SER A 425 3.59 -23.00 -23.43
N CYS A 426 4.63 -22.50 -22.76
CA CYS A 426 5.66 -23.32 -22.12
C CYS A 426 5.16 -24.02 -20.85
N GLU A 427 3.96 -23.68 -20.36
CA GLU A 427 3.37 -24.12 -19.08
C GLU A 427 3.55 -25.61 -18.81
N ARG A 428 3.13 -26.47 -19.73
CA ARG A 428 3.25 -27.92 -19.53
C ARG A 428 4.70 -28.39 -19.43
N ARG A 429 5.58 -27.84 -20.28
CA ARG A 429 6.99 -28.24 -20.34
C ARG A 429 7.74 -27.85 -19.07
N VAL A 430 7.49 -26.65 -18.53
CA VAL A 430 8.13 -26.18 -17.29
C VAL A 430 7.61 -26.92 -16.05
N ILE A 431 6.31 -27.24 -16.01
CA ILE A 431 5.74 -28.07 -14.93
C ILE A 431 6.31 -29.49 -15.00
N ASP A 432 6.36 -30.10 -16.18
CA ASP A 432 6.94 -31.44 -16.37
C ASP A 432 8.41 -31.47 -15.96
N GLN A 433 9.17 -30.39 -16.17
CA GLN A 433 10.56 -30.27 -15.73
C GLN A 433 10.70 -30.21 -14.21
N LEU A 434 9.90 -29.38 -13.52
CA LEU A 434 9.89 -29.30 -12.07
C LEU A 434 9.50 -30.64 -11.44
N VAL A 435 8.47 -31.29 -11.96
CA VAL A 435 8.01 -32.62 -11.49
C VAL A 435 9.08 -33.69 -11.73
N ASP A 436 9.80 -33.67 -12.85
CA ASP A 436 10.89 -34.63 -13.12
C ASP A 436 12.04 -34.46 -12.11
N LEU A 437 12.41 -33.23 -11.77
CA LEU A 437 13.41 -32.95 -10.71
C LEU A 437 12.96 -33.50 -9.35
N GLN A 438 11.73 -33.20 -8.94
CA GLN A 438 11.19 -33.63 -7.64
C GLN A 438 11.08 -35.15 -7.52
N ARG A 439 10.64 -35.84 -8.59
CA ARG A 439 10.57 -37.31 -8.61
C ARG A 439 11.93 -37.99 -8.45
N ASN A 440 13.01 -37.31 -8.83
CA ASN A 440 14.36 -37.82 -8.77
C ASN A 440 15.19 -37.25 -7.61
N ALA A 441 14.58 -36.48 -6.70
CA ALA A 441 15.26 -35.76 -5.61
C ALA A 441 16.25 -36.63 -4.83
N LEU A 442 15.78 -37.76 -4.28
CA LEU A 442 16.61 -38.68 -3.49
C LEU A 442 17.79 -39.26 -4.27
N ARG A 443 17.62 -39.49 -5.59
CA ARG A 443 18.68 -40.01 -6.45
C ARG A 443 19.75 -38.94 -6.69
N TYR A 444 19.32 -37.72 -6.98
CA TYR A 444 20.23 -36.61 -7.27
C TYR A 444 21.01 -36.17 -6.02
N GLN A 445 20.35 -36.05 -4.87
CA GLN A 445 21.01 -35.69 -3.61
C GLN A 445 22.12 -36.70 -3.25
N ARG A 446 21.87 -38.00 -3.43
CA ARG A 446 22.88 -39.05 -3.17
C ARG A 446 24.07 -39.01 -4.13
N ALA A 447 23.88 -38.53 -5.35
CA ALA A 447 24.93 -38.52 -6.38
C ALA A 447 26.08 -37.54 -6.07
N GLN A 448 25.87 -36.55 -5.20
CA GLN A 448 26.86 -35.50 -4.87
C GLN A 448 27.33 -35.50 -3.41
N GLY A 449 26.99 -36.52 -2.61
CA GLY A 449 27.43 -36.63 -1.22
C GLY A 449 26.89 -35.50 -0.32
N LEU A 450 27.67 -35.06 0.69
CA LEU A 450 27.28 -34.07 1.70
C LEU A 450 26.90 -32.69 1.15
N LEU A 451 27.36 -32.32 -0.05
CA LEU A 451 27.02 -31.06 -0.72
C LEU A 451 25.79 -31.17 -1.65
N GLY A 452 25.33 -32.38 -1.91
CA GLY A 452 24.27 -32.65 -2.89
C GLY A 452 22.91 -32.10 -2.50
N GLU A 453 22.66 -31.87 -1.21
CA GLU A 453 21.37 -31.34 -0.73
C GLU A 453 21.22 -29.85 -1.03
N ASP A 454 22.25 -29.04 -0.79
CA ASP A 454 22.25 -27.61 -1.10
C ASP A 454 22.18 -27.35 -2.61
N GLU A 455 22.95 -28.10 -3.40
CA GLU A 455 22.96 -27.97 -4.86
C GLU A 455 21.66 -28.48 -5.50
N PHE A 456 21.07 -29.56 -4.96
CA PHE A 456 19.73 -29.98 -5.38
C PHE A 456 18.67 -28.94 -5.02
N PHE A 457 18.68 -28.42 -3.79
CA PHE A 457 17.74 -27.37 -3.37
C PHE A 457 17.86 -26.13 -4.25
N HIS A 458 19.09 -25.71 -4.58
CA HIS A 458 19.35 -24.63 -5.54
C HIS A 458 18.72 -24.92 -6.91
N ALA A 459 18.94 -26.12 -7.47
CA ALA A 459 18.36 -26.50 -8.76
C ALA A 459 16.82 -26.56 -8.71
N GLU A 460 16.24 -27.09 -7.64
CA GLU A 460 14.79 -27.15 -7.45
C GLU A 460 14.16 -25.75 -7.36
N ARG A 461 14.77 -24.83 -6.60
CA ARG A 461 14.30 -23.44 -6.50
C ARG A 461 14.36 -22.73 -7.85
N ASN A 462 15.43 -22.91 -8.62
CA ASN A 462 15.52 -22.38 -9.98
C ASN A 462 14.41 -22.96 -10.90
N ALA A 463 14.12 -24.26 -10.84
CA ALA A 463 13.02 -24.85 -11.61
C ALA A 463 11.64 -24.31 -11.18
N ALA A 464 11.45 -24.04 -9.88
CA ALA A 464 10.25 -23.41 -9.37
C ALA A 464 10.13 -21.94 -9.84
N VAL A 465 11.23 -21.19 -9.91
CA VAL A 465 11.28 -19.85 -10.51
C VAL A 465 10.86 -19.92 -11.97
N VAL A 466 11.39 -20.84 -12.78
CA VAL A 466 11.01 -20.97 -14.20
C VAL A 466 9.51 -21.21 -14.36
N ALA A 467 8.93 -22.11 -13.57
CA ALA A 467 7.50 -22.40 -13.62
C ALA A 467 6.64 -21.19 -13.16
N ALA A 468 7.06 -20.47 -12.11
CA ALA A 468 6.36 -19.29 -11.63
C ALA A 468 6.47 -18.11 -12.59
N ALA A 469 7.65 -17.89 -13.17
CA ALA A 469 7.94 -16.85 -14.15
C ALA A 469 7.14 -17.03 -15.44
N GLU A 470 7.06 -18.26 -15.97
CA GLU A 470 6.17 -18.59 -17.10
C GLU A 470 4.74 -18.09 -16.85
N ARG A 471 4.19 -18.50 -15.70
CA ARG A 471 2.82 -18.15 -15.32
C ARG A 471 2.66 -16.65 -15.10
N TYR A 472 3.64 -16.01 -14.50
CA TYR A 472 3.67 -14.56 -14.27
C TYR A 472 3.60 -13.79 -15.59
N TYR A 473 4.53 -14.04 -16.51
CA TYR A 473 4.62 -13.31 -17.78
C TYR A 473 3.39 -13.55 -18.67
N ARG A 474 2.86 -14.77 -18.71
CA ARG A 474 1.61 -15.07 -19.42
C ARG A 474 0.40 -14.32 -18.85
N THR A 475 0.38 -14.07 -17.53
CA THR A 475 -0.72 -13.37 -16.85
C THR A 475 -0.57 -11.84 -16.88
N MET A 476 0.66 -11.34 -17.06
CA MET A 476 1.00 -9.92 -17.04
C MET A 476 0.15 -9.07 -17.99
N PHE A 477 -0.23 -9.60 -19.17
CA PHE A 477 -1.02 -8.89 -20.18
C PHE A 477 -2.55 -9.07 -20.01
N GLY A 478 -3.01 -9.87 -19.05
CA GLY A 478 -4.43 -10.10 -18.75
C GLY A 478 -5.00 -9.26 -17.61
N GLY A 479 -4.18 -8.84 -16.63
CA GLY A 479 -4.59 -7.94 -15.53
C GLY A 479 -3.58 -7.81 -14.36
N ARG A 480 -3.32 -6.57 -13.91
CA ARG A 480 -2.26 -6.19 -12.95
C ARG A 480 -2.34 -6.87 -11.57
N VAL A 481 -3.56 -7.03 -11.01
CA VAL A 481 -3.78 -7.66 -9.69
C VAL A 481 -3.37 -9.13 -9.71
N SER A 482 -3.57 -9.81 -10.85
CA SER A 482 -3.27 -11.24 -10.93
C SER A 482 -1.78 -11.52 -10.98
N SER A 483 -0.98 -10.72 -11.69
CA SER A 483 0.48 -10.86 -11.73
C SER A 483 1.16 -10.46 -10.42
N TRP A 484 0.67 -9.41 -9.74
CA TRP A 484 1.15 -9.01 -8.41
C TRP A 484 1.04 -10.16 -7.40
N ASN A 485 -0.15 -10.73 -7.28
CA ASN A 485 -0.42 -11.84 -6.37
C ASN A 485 0.40 -13.09 -6.67
N LEU A 486 0.76 -13.34 -7.94
CA LEU A 486 1.62 -14.46 -8.31
C LEU A 486 3.05 -14.26 -7.81
N ARG A 487 3.59 -13.05 -7.94
CA ARG A 487 4.95 -12.70 -7.49
C ARG A 487 5.08 -12.84 -5.97
N ASP A 488 4.19 -12.22 -5.20
CA ASP A 488 4.27 -12.30 -3.74
C ASP A 488 3.99 -13.70 -3.18
N ARG A 489 3.13 -14.49 -3.83
CA ARG A 489 2.96 -15.92 -3.48
C ARG A 489 4.23 -16.70 -3.73
N HIS A 490 4.88 -16.50 -4.86
CA HIS A 490 6.17 -17.14 -5.14
C HIS A 490 7.22 -16.77 -4.10
N MET A 491 7.36 -15.48 -3.75
CA MET A 491 8.30 -15.06 -2.71
C MET A 491 8.01 -15.75 -1.36
N ALA A 492 6.74 -15.87 -0.98
CA ALA A 492 6.34 -16.56 0.24
C ALA A 492 6.65 -18.07 0.18
N ASP A 493 6.31 -18.73 -0.92
CA ASP A 493 6.58 -20.17 -1.12
C ASP A 493 8.08 -20.46 -1.10
N THR A 494 8.89 -19.60 -1.72
CA THR A 494 10.36 -19.68 -1.69
C THR A 494 10.92 -19.47 -0.29
N LEU A 495 10.41 -18.47 0.46
CA LEU A 495 10.82 -18.22 1.84
C LEU A 495 10.50 -19.40 2.77
N PHE A 496 9.32 -20.01 2.64
CA PHE A 496 8.93 -21.14 3.47
C PHE A 496 9.74 -22.39 3.15
N ALA A 497 9.98 -22.67 1.86
CA ALA A 497 10.86 -23.76 1.46
C ALA A 497 12.30 -23.56 1.95
N LEU A 498 12.80 -22.31 1.93
CA LEU A 498 14.10 -21.97 2.50
C LEU A 498 14.14 -22.21 4.00
N SER A 499 13.09 -21.80 4.73
CA SER A 499 12.98 -22.03 6.17
C SER A 499 12.97 -23.51 6.53
N GLU A 500 12.28 -24.34 5.75
CA GLU A 500 12.26 -25.80 5.95
C GLU A 500 13.63 -26.41 5.65
N HIS A 501 14.26 -26.05 4.52
CA HIS A 501 15.58 -26.54 4.13
C HIS A 501 16.64 -26.23 5.19
N LEU A 502 16.76 -24.97 5.60
CA LEU A 502 17.72 -24.55 6.63
C LEU A 502 17.39 -25.15 7.99
N GLY A 503 16.11 -25.30 8.32
CA GLY A 503 15.69 -25.90 9.57
C GLY A 503 16.08 -27.38 9.65
N TRP A 504 15.89 -28.12 8.56
CA TRP A 504 16.27 -29.53 8.47
C TRP A 504 17.79 -29.71 8.56
N GLN A 505 18.58 -28.86 7.90
CA GLN A 505 20.05 -28.92 7.97
C GLN A 505 20.62 -28.68 9.36
N ARG A 506 20.00 -27.79 10.14
CA ARG A 506 20.45 -27.43 11.48
C ARG A 506 19.84 -28.29 12.58
N GLY A 507 18.75 -29.00 12.28
CA GLY A 507 17.99 -29.78 13.27
C GLY A 507 17.15 -28.91 14.21
N GLU A 508 17.00 -27.62 13.90
CA GLU A 508 16.20 -26.65 14.67
C GLU A 508 15.55 -25.64 13.72
N PRO A 509 14.40 -25.03 14.07
CA PRO A 509 13.74 -24.04 13.22
C PRO A 509 14.65 -22.87 12.84
N ALA A 510 14.75 -22.56 11.54
CA ALA A 510 15.54 -21.44 11.05
C ALA A 510 14.94 -20.08 11.44
N ARG A 511 15.80 -19.13 11.80
CA ARG A 511 15.46 -17.72 11.96
C ARG A 511 15.98 -16.92 10.77
N ILE A 512 15.11 -16.20 10.08
CA ILE A 512 15.38 -15.56 8.80
C ILE A 512 14.99 -14.09 8.85
N VAL A 513 15.94 -13.22 8.45
CA VAL A 513 15.65 -11.81 8.18
C VAL A 513 15.24 -11.69 6.71
N VAL A 514 14.23 -10.89 6.41
CA VAL A 514 13.75 -10.66 5.05
C VAL A 514 13.88 -9.18 4.70
N TRP A 515 14.51 -8.85 3.58
CA TRP A 515 14.61 -7.49 3.06
C TRP A 515 13.83 -7.36 1.77
N ALA A 516 12.84 -6.48 1.76
CA ALA A 516 12.04 -6.18 0.59
C ALA A 516 11.37 -4.80 0.77
N HIS A 517 10.69 -4.31 -0.26
CA HIS A 517 9.99 -3.04 -0.18
C HIS A 517 8.82 -3.08 0.84
N ASN A 518 8.46 -1.94 1.44
CA ASN A 518 7.29 -1.81 2.33
C ASN A 518 5.99 -2.35 1.70
N SER A 519 5.82 -2.17 0.38
CA SER A 519 4.67 -2.69 -0.37
C SER A 519 4.60 -4.22 -0.37
N HIS A 520 5.74 -4.90 -0.23
CA HIS A 520 5.82 -6.35 -0.12
C HIS A 520 5.75 -6.80 1.35
N LEU A 521 6.37 -6.08 2.30
CA LEU A 521 6.53 -6.53 3.69
C LEU A 521 5.49 -6.07 4.69
N GLY A 522 4.75 -4.99 4.43
CA GLY A 522 3.63 -4.60 5.30
C GLY A 522 2.48 -5.61 5.22
N ASP A 523 1.54 -5.62 6.17
CA ASP A 523 0.31 -6.41 6.01
C ASP A 523 -0.65 -5.74 5.02
N SER A 524 -0.78 -6.28 3.80
CA SER A 524 -1.59 -5.62 2.76
C SER A 524 -3.05 -5.41 3.15
N ARG A 525 -3.62 -6.16 4.12
CA ARG A 525 -5.00 -5.95 4.60
C ARG A 525 -5.21 -4.57 5.24
N ALA A 526 -4.14 -3.91 5.63
CA ALA A 526 -4.15 -2.56 6.18
C ALA A 526 -4.02 -1.47 5.10
N THR A 527 -3.91 -1.84 3.82
CA THR A 527 -3.57 -0.93 2.72
C THR A 527 -4.64 -0.89 1.63
N GLU A 528 -4.63 0.17 0.82
CA GLU A 528 -5.45 0.30 -0.39
C GLU A 528 -5.18 -0.84 -1.40
N MET A 529 -3.95 -1.36 -1.44
CA MET A 529 -3.58 -2.52 -2.27
C MET A 529 -4.39 -3.75 -1.87
N GLY A 530 -4.50 -4.03 -0.57
CA GLY A 530 -5.32 -5.12 -0.06
C GLY A 530 -6.80 -4.95 -0.36
N ALA A 531 -7.31 -3.71 -0.32
CA ALA A 531 -8.68 -3.41 -0.72
C ALA A 531 -8.91 -3.83 -2.19
N ARG A 532 -7.98 -3.53 -3.10
CA ARG A 532 -7.99 -3.92 -4.53
C ARG A 532 -7.74 -5.41 -4.79
N GLY A 533 -7.62 -6.23 -3.74
CA GLY A 533 -7.41 -7.68 -3.84
C GLY A 533 -5.94 -8.08 -4.01
N GLU A 534 -5.00 -7.16 -3.82
CA GLU A 534 -3.57 -7.44 -3.84
C GLU A 534 -3.11 -8.03 -2.50
N LEU A 535 -2.36 -9.12 -2.60
CA LEU A 535 -1.72 -9.82 -1.50
C LEU A 535 -0.25 -9.44 -1.51
N ASN A 536 0.39 -9.48 -0.35
CA ASN A 536 1.83 -9.31 -0.28
C ASN A 536 2.51 -10.29 0.68
N LEU A 537 3.83 -10.37 0.59
CA LEU A 537 4.67 -11.25 1.39
C LEU A 537 4.41 -11.08 2.90
N GLY A 538 4.33 -9.84 3.39
CA GLY A 538 4.08 -9.52 4.80
C GLY A 538 2.78 -10.12 5.32
N ARG A 539 1.68 -9.94 4.58
CA ARG A 539 0.40 -10.59 4.89
C ARG A 539 0.52 -12.10 4.90
N LEU A 540 1.13 -12.70 3.88
CA LEU A 540 1.24 -14.15 3.75
C LEU A 540 2.06 -14.76 4.90
N VAL A 541 3.20 -14.15 5.25
CA VAL A 541 4.02 -14.57 6.39
C VAL A 541 3.24 -14.46 7.69
N ARG A 542 2.55 -13.34 7.92
CA ARG A 542 1.75 -13.13 9.14
C ARG A 542 0.55 -14.06 9.25
N GLU A 543 -0.09 -14.42 8.14
CA GLU A 543 -1.20 -15.39 8.13
C GLU A 543 -0.73 -16.80 8.48
N HIS A 544 0.43 -17.24 7.97
CA HIS A 544 0.98 -18.58 8.23
C HIS A 544 1.73 -18.69 9.56
N ASN A 545 2.36 -17.61 10.04
CA ASN A 545 3.25 -17.60 11.21
C ASN A 545 2.76 -16.57 12.25
N ARG A 546 1.48 -16.64 12.64
CA ARG A 546 0.88 -15.69 13.59
C ARG A 546 1.67 -15.64 14.90
N GLY A 547 2.12 -14.45 15.28
CA GLY A 547 2.92 -14.21 16.48
C GLY A 547 4.42 -14.50 16.34
N ASP A 548 4.81 -15.22 15.29
CA ASP A 548 6.17 -15.70 15.01
C ASP A 548 6.85 -14.93 13.85
N CYS A 549 6.34 -13.73 13.58
CA CYS A 549 6.95 -12.78 12.66
C CYS A 549 6.88 -11.36 13.21
N ARG A 550 7.80 -10.50 12.76
CA ARG A 550 7.80 -9.06 13.01
C ARG A 550 8.00 -8.29 11.72
N LEU A 551 7.14 -7.31 11.47
CA LEU A 551 7.17 -6.44 10.29
C LEU A 551 7.66 -5.05 10.71
N ILE A 552 8.81 -4.62 10.22
CA ILE A 552 9.43 -3.33 10.52
C ILE A 552 9.46 -2.50 9.24
N GLY A 553 8.71 -1.39 9.20
CA GLY A 553 8.67 -0.49 8.04
C GLY A 553 9.65 0.68 8.16
N PHE A 554 9.99 1.30 7.03
CA PHE A 554 10.72 2.58 6.99
C PHE A 554 9.86 3.68 6.37
N THR A 555 10.15 4.93 6.71
CA THR A 555 9.52 6.11 6.11
C THR A 555 10.53 7.27 6.01
N THR A 556 10.34 8.17 5.03
CA THR A 556 11.15 9.38 4.90
C THR A 556 10.34 10.55 4.34
N PHE A 557 10.59 11.76 4.85
CA PHE A 557 9.86 12.96 4.48
C PHE A 557 10.38 13.58 3.18
N ALA A 558 11.70 13.70 3.02
CA ALA A 558 12.33 14.27 1.83
C ALA A 558 13.76 13.73 1.65
N GLY A 559 14.44 14.15 0.58
CA GLY A 559 15.85 13.81 0.38
C GLY A 559 16.19 13.51 -1.08
N THR A 560 17.04 12.51 -1.29
CA THR A 560 17.40 12.02 -2.62
C THR A 560 17.28 10.51 -2.69
N VAL A 561 17.03 10.00 -3.91
CA VAL A 561 16.85 8.56 -4.17
C VAL A 561 17.52 8.19 -5.48
N THR A 562 18.12 7.00 -5.53
CA THR A 562 18.57 6.39 -6.80
C THR A 562 17.41 5.66 -7.45
N ALA A 563 16.91 6.20 -8.55
CA ALA A 563 15.79 5.64 -9.29
C ALA A 563 15.89 5.96 -10.79
N ALA A 564 15.10 5.30 -11.62
CA ALA A 564 14.99 5.59 -13.05
C ALA A 564 13.67 6.33 -13.39
N ASP A 565 13.63 7.00 -14.55
CA ASP A 565 12.40 7.61 -15.10
C ASP A 565 11.39 6.55 -15.58
N ASP A 566 11.89 5.46 -16.15
CA ASP A 566 11.12 4.36 -16.74
C ASP A 566 11.85 3.03 -16.53
N TRP A 567 11.10 1.94 -16.70
CA TRP A 567 11.65 0.59 -16.67
C TRP A 567 12.76 0.42 -17.71
N GLY A 568 13.88 -0.17 -17.30
CA GLY A 568 15.03 -0.40 -18.18
C GLY A 568 15.89 0.84 -18.48
N ARG A 569 15.58 2.02 -17.91
CA ARG A 569 16.42 3.22 -18.07
C ARG A 569 17.58 3.25 -17.07
N PRO A 570 18.65 4.02 -17.35
CA PRO A 570 19.77 4.17 -16.42
C PRO A 570 19.35 4.75 -15.06
N ALA A 571 20.11 4.42 -14.02
CA ALA A 571 19.94 4.97 -12.68
C ALA A 571 20.24 6.48 -12.64
N GLU A 572 19.48 7.21 -11.83
CA GLU A 572 19.64 8.65 -11.61
C GLU A 572 19.53 8.98 -10.14
N ARG A 573 20.30 9.98 -9.69
CA ARG A 573 20.10 10.59 -8.38
C ARG A 573 18.98 11.62 -8.49
N LYS A 574 17.79 11.28 -7.98
CA LYS A 574 16.56 12.09 -8.07
C LYS A 574 16.22 12.74 -6.74
N ILE A 575 15.53 13.87 -6.78
CA ILE A 575 15.08 14.60 -5.59
C ILE A 575 13.75 14.01 -5.13
N VAL A 576 13.71 13.48 -3.91
CA VAL A 576 12.46 13.09 -3.26
C VAL A 576 11.76 14.36 -2.77
N ARG A 577 10.58 14.63 -3.31
CA ARG A 577 9.77 15.80 -2.91
C ARG A 577 9.42 15.71 -1.42
N PRO A 578 9.18 16.84 -0.73
CA PRO A 578 8.56 16.82 0.60
C PRO A 578 7.28 15.99 0.59
N ALA A 579 7.01 15.27 1.68
CA ALA A 579 5.87 14.38 1.76
C ALA A 579 4.54 15.14 1.60
N LEU A 580 3.55 14.46 1.03
CA LEU A 580 2.24 15.06 0.77
C LEU A 580 1.47 15.33 2.07
N PRO A 581 0.63 16.38 2.10
CA PRO A 581 -0.26 16.62 3.22
C PRO A 581 -1.20 15.45 3.52
N GLY A 582 -1.39 15.17 4.81
CA GLY A 582 -2.20 14.04 5.30
C GLY A 582 -1.48 12.68 5.25
N SER A 583 -0.18 12.67 4.97
CA SER A 583 0.63 11.45 4.97
C SER A 583 1.15 11.08 6.37
N VAL A 584 1.59 9.83 6.51
CA VAL A 584 2.34 9.37 7.70
C VAL A 584 3.65 10.12 7.80
N GLU A 585 4.33 10.33 6.66
CA GLU A 585 5.62 11.01 6.60
C GLU A 585 5.51 12.48 7.03
N GLU A 586 4.44 13.20 6.65
CA GLU A 586 4.20 14.57 7.13
C GLU A 586 3.96 14.60 8.65
N LEU A 587 3.13 13.69 9.18
CA LEU A 587 2.88 13.61 10.62
C LEU A 587 4.19 13.35 11.40
N PHE A 588 5.05 12.50 10.85
CA PHE A 588 6.34 12.16 11.45
C PHE A 588 7.33 13.32 11.36
N HIS A 589 7.36 14.05 10.25
CA HIS A 589 8.14 15.29 10.12
C HIS A 589 7.71 16.36 11.15
N GLU A 590 6.41 16.58 11.30
CA GLU A 590 5.86 17.53 12.28
C GLU A 590 6.18 17.16 13.74
N ALA A 591 6.54 15.90 14.02
CA ALA A 591 7.01 15.51 15.34
C ALA A 591 8.32 16.23 15.71
N GLY A 592 9.11 16.70 14.74
CA GLY A 592 10.27 17.56 14.94
C GLY A 592 11.55 16.82 15.36
N HIS A 593 11.61 15.51 15.11
CA HIS A 593 12.78 14.67 15.36
C HIS A 593 13.34 14.15 14.04
N LYS A 594 14.66 14.24 13.85
CA LYS A 594 15.34 13.83 12.61
C LYS A 594 15.22 12.34 12.30
N GLU A 595 15.23 11.53 13.33
CA GLU A 595 15.11 10.08 13.21
C GLU A 595 14.55 9.49 14.50
N PHE A 596 13.72 8.46 14.36
CA PHE A 596 13.11 7.75 15.49
C PHE A 596 12.48 6.43 15.06
N LEU A 597 12.14 5.61 16.05
CA LEU A 597 11.35 4.39 15.93
C LEU A 597 10.04 4.58 16.69
N VAL A 598 8.94 4.08 16.11
CA VAL A 598 7.66 3.90 16.80
C VAL A 598 7.35 2.41 16.90
N VAL A 599 7.26 1.88 18.11
CA VAL A 599 6.92 0.46 18.37
C VAL A 599 5.42 0.32 18.60
N LEU A 600 4.69 -0.01 17.54
CA LEU A 600 3.22 0.00 17.50
C LEU A 600 2.60 -1.11 18.35
N THR A 601 3.32 -2.19 18.60
CA THR A 601 2.87 -3.29 19.48
C THR A 601 2.92 -2.94 20.97
N ARG A 602 3.68 -1.90 21.36
CA ARG A 602 3.87 -1.50 22.77
C ARG A 602 3.16 -0.20 23.13
N SER A 603 2.92 0.66 22.16
CA SER A 603 2.31 1.97 22.37
C SER A 603 0.84 1.98 21.96
N ALA A 604 -0.08 1.81 22.92
CA ALA A 604 -1.51 1.89 22.63
C ALA A 604 -1.91 3.27 22.07
N GLY A 605 -1.29 4.35 22.58
CA GLY A 605 -1.54 5.71 22.11
C GLY A 605 -1.09 5.94 20.67
N ALA A 606 0.15 5.57 20.32
CA ALA A 606 0.64 5.69 18.95
C ALA A 606 -0.08 4.73 18.00
N ALA A 607 -0.39 3.51 18.44
CA ALA A 607 -1.13 2.54 17.65
C ALA A 607 -2.53 3.05 17.31
N ASP A 608 -3.28 3.59 18.29
CA ASP A 608 -4.62 4.13 18.02
C ASP A 608 -4.57 5.36 17.11
N LEU A 609 -3.57 6.25 17.29
CA LEU A 609 -3.35 7.39 16.42
C LEU A 609 -3.06 6.97 14.96
N LEU A 610 -2.19 5.95 14.79
CA LEU A 610 -1.72 5.48 13.49
C LEU A 610 -2.61 4.38 12.88
N ARG A 611 -3.74 4.07 13.53
CA ARG A 611 -4.81 3.21 12.99
C ARG A 611 -5.71 3.96 11.99
N GLY A 612 -5.73 5.28 12.05
CA GLY A 612 -6.45 6.12 11.08
C GLY A 612 -5.80 6.03 9.71
N ALA A 613 -6.63 5.92 8.66
CA ALA A 613 -6.12 5.86 7.29
C ALA A 613 -5.41 7.17 6.89
N ARG A 614 -4.17 7.03 6.41
CA ARG A 614 -3.28 8.10 5.96
C ARG A 614 -2.58 7.70 4.67
N LEU A 615 -2.07 8.68 3.94
CA LEU A 615 -1.18 8.41 2.82
C LEU A 615 0.15 7.83 3.32
N GLU A 616 0.68 6.81 2.65
CA GLU A 616 2.03 6.28 2.82
C GLU A 616 2.77 6.31 1.50
N ARG A 617 4.03 6.76 1.54
CA ARG A 617 4.91 6.83 0.37
C ARG A 617 5.55 5.46 0.10
N ALA A 618 5.59 5.10 -1.17
CA ALA A 618 6.22 3.89 -1.67
C ALA A 618 6.90 4.16 -3.02
N ILE A 619 8.22 4.33 -3.02
CA ILE A 619 9.01 4.64 -4.20
C ILE A 619 9.71 3.36 -4.70
N GLY A 620 9.22 2.81 -5.79
CA GLY A 620 9.88 1.66 -6.42
C GLY A 620 11.20 2.03 -7.12
N VAL A 621 11.63 1.16 -8.02
CA VAL A 621 12.85 1.35 -8.84
C VAL A 621 12.68 2.45 -9.91
N VAL A 622 11.42 2.83 -10.18
CA VAL A 622 11.03 3.96 -11.01
C VAL A 622 10.45 5.04 -10.11
N TYR A 623 10.95 6.27 -10.22
CA TYR A 623 10.42 7.41 -9.48
C TYR A 623 10.06 8.56 -10.43
N ARG A 624 8.85 9.09 -10.27
CA ARG A 624 8.28 10.15 -11.12
C ARG A 624 7.68 11.24 -10.24
N PRO A 625 8.46 12.28 -9.91
CA PRO A 625 8.00 13.35 -9.01
C PRO A 625 6.71 14.02 -9.51
N GLY A 626 6.56 14.19 -10.83
CA GLY A 626 5.39 14.84 -11.44
C GLY A 626 4.05 14.11 -11.25
N THR A 627 4.06 12.80 -10.97
CA THR A 627 2.85 11.98 -10.77
C THR A 627 2.83 11.28 -9.41
N GLU A 628 3.59 11.80 -8.44
CA GLU A 628 3.92 11.09 -7.20
C GLU A 628 2.68 10.63 -6.43
N ARG A 629 1.65 11.47 -6.31
CA ARG A 629 0.39 11.11 -5.63
C ARG A 629 -0.29 9.90 -6.28
N GLN A 630 -0.25 9.78 -7.61
CA GLN A 630 -0.90 8.70 -8.33
C GLN A 630 -0.05 7.42 -8.37
N SER A 631 1.27 7.55 -8.45
CA SER A 631 2.17 6.41 -8.72
C SER A 631 2.92 5.88 -7.49
N HIS A 632 3.12 6.71 -6.45
CA HIS A 632 4.03 6.42 -5.32
C HIS A 632 3.38 6.62 -3.94
N TYR A 633 2.05 6.72 -3.90
CA TYR A 633 1.29 6.83 -2.65
C TYR A 633 0.07 5.92 -2.66
N PHE A 634 -0.21 5.33 -1.51
CA PHE A 634 -1.46 4.61 -1.25
C PHE A 634 -1.99 4.93 0.14
N GLN A 635 -3.28 4.66 0.38
CA GLN A 635 -3.85 4.76 1.72
C GLN A 635 -3.46 3.57 2.59
N THR A 636 -3.04 3.82 3.83
CA THR A 636 -2.67 2.78 4.79
C THR A 636 -3.19 3.08 6.20
N ARG A 637 -3.40 2.01 6.99
CA ARG A 637 -3.54 2.04 8.44
C ARG A 637 -2.26 1.49 9.05
N LEU A 638 -1.29 2.37 9.28
CA LEU A 638 0.10 2.01 9.59
C LEU A 638 0.24 1.06 10.79
N SER A 639 -0.57 1.26 11.84
CA SER A 639 -0.57 0.41 13.04
C SER A 639 -0.96 -1.05 12.78
N ASP A 640 -1.75 -1.29 11.73
CA ASP A 640 -2.21 -2.62 11.34
C ASP A 640 -1.26 -3.23 10.28
N GLN A 641 -0.52 -2.38 9.57
CA GLN A 641 0.43 -2.78 8.54
C GLN A 641 1.76 -3.28 9.12
N PHE A 642 2.30 -2.59 10.13
CA PHE A 642 3.63 -2.87 10.72
C PHE A 642 3.57 -3.07 12.24
N ASP A 643 4.53 -3.82 12.77
CA ASP A 643 4.73 -3.95 14.23
C ASP A 643 5.57 -2.78 14.78
N ALA A 644 6.47 -2.24 13.95
CA ALA A 644 7.28 -1.06 14.25
C ALA A 644 7.61 -0.29 12.96
N VAL A 645 7.82 1.01 13.07
CA VAL A 645 8.20 1.87 11.93
C VAL A 645 9.36 2.77 12.32
N ILE A 646 10.40 2.77 11.49
CA ILE A 646 11.55 3.66 11.59
C ILE A 646 11.32 4.84 10.65
N HIS A 647 11.51 6.06 11.15
CA HIS A 647 11.44 7.28 10.37
C HIS A 647 12.81 7.93 10.32
N ILE A 648 13.21 8.37 9.12
CA ILE A 648 14.40 9.19 8.89
C ILE A 648 13.96 10.36 8.01
N ASP A 649 13.96 11.56 8.58
CA ASP A 649 13.29 12.73 8.03
C ASP A 649 13.86 13.12 6.65
N GLU A 650 15.20 13.20 6.56
CA GLU A 650 15.94 13.46 5.33
C GLU A 650 16.87 12.30 4.99
N THR A 651 16.84 11.83 3.75
CA THR A 651 17.61 10.66 3.29
C THR A 651 18.45 10.91 2.03
N GLY A 652 19.48 10.10 1.84
CA GLY A 652 20.42 10.15 0.73
C GLY A 652 20.19 9.05 -0.31
N ALA A 653 20.55 9.33 -1.56
CA ALA A 653 20.49 8.36 -2.64
C ALA A 653 21.51 7.24 -2.46
N LEU A 654 21.07 6.00 -2.68
CA LEU A 654 21.88 4.79 -2.63
C LEU A 654 22.96 4.81 -3.71
N GLU A 655 24.22 4.66 -3.33
CA GLU A 655 25.35 4.72 -4.25
C GLU A 655 25.50 3.41 -5.05
N PRO A 656 25.26 3.42 -6.38
CA PRO A 656 25.47 2.24 -7.22
C PRO A 656 26.97 1.94 -7.37
N LEU A 657 27.34 0.66 -7.51
CA LEU A 657 28.73 0.30 -7.82
C LEU A 657 29.16 0.84 -9.19
N GLU A 658 28.23 0.88 -10.16
CA GLU A 658 28.44 1.54 -11.45
C GLU A 658 27.88 2.98 -11.45
N CYS A 659 28.64 3.92 -10.89
CA CYS A 659 28.31 5.34 -10.98
C CYS A 659 28.45 5.84 -12.43
N THR A 660 27.35 6.37 -12.99
CA THR A 660 27.36 7.00 -14.32
C THR A 660 27.45 8.52 -14.20
N ALA A 661 27.98 9.20 -15.22
CA ALA A 661 27.99 10.68 -15.26
C ALA A 661 26.58 11.29 -15.15
N ARG A 662 25.52 10.55 -15.50
CA ARG A 662 24.12 10.98 -15.28
C ARG A 662 23.76 10.95 -13.80
N TRP A 663 24.14 9.89 -13.10
CA TRP A 663 23.93 9.75 -11.66
C TRP A 663 24.70 10.80 -10.86
N GLU A 664 25.98 11.04 -11.21
CA GLU A 664 26.82 12.05 -10.56
C GLU A 664 26.26 13.48 -10.70
N ARG A 665 25.77 13.83 -11.91
CA ARG A 665 25.12 15.13 -12.14
C ARG A 665 23.84 15.29 -11.32
N GLY A 666 23.08 14.20 -11.17
CA GLY A 666 21.78 14.20 -10.50
C GLY A 666 20.72 15.04 -11.20
N GLU A 667 19.53 15.07 -10.61
CA GLU A 667 18.44 15.93 -11.06
C GLU A 667 18.77 17.41 -10.81
N VAL A 668 18.62 18.24 -11.84
CA VAL A 668 18.85 19.69 -11.74
C VAL A 668 17.63 20.33 -11.05
N PRO A 669 17.81 21.14 -9.99
CA PRO A 669 16.67 21.80 -9.34
C PRO A 669 15.84 22.64 -10.31
N GLU A 670 14.50 22.56 -10.25
CA GLU A 670 13.56 23.33 -11.09
C GLU A 670 13.76 24.85 -11.00
N THR A 671 14.53 25.36 -10.02
CA THR A 671 14.79 26.79 -9.81
C THR A 671 16.04 27.32 -10.53
N TYR A 672 16.68 26.55 -11.41
CA TYR A 672 17.79 27.09 -12.22
C TYR A 672 17.25 28.15 -13.20
N PRO A 673 17.68 29.43 -13.11
CA PRO A 673 17.26 30.43 -14.08
C PRO A 673 17.89 30.08 -15.43
N VAL A 674 17.06 29.63 -16.38
CA VAL A 674 17.44 29.61 -17.79
C VAL A 674 17.58 31.07 -18.22
N ALA A 675 18.82 31.53 -18.41
CA ALA A 675 19.09 32.80 -19.05
C ALA A 675 18.52 32.75 -20.48
N VAL A 676 17.79 33.82 -20.83
CA VAL A 676 17.14 34.06 -22.14
C VAL A 676 18.16 34.11 -23.27
#